data_AF-A0A6L5QJV6-F1
#
_entry.id   AF-A0A6L5QJV6-F1
#
_cell.length_a   1.000
_cell.length_b   1.000
_cell.length_c   1.000
_cell.angle_alpha   90.00
_cell.angle_beta   90.00
_cell.angle_gamma   90.00
#
_symmetry.space_group_name_H-M   'P 1'
#
loop_
_entity.id
_entity.type
_entity.pdbx_description
1 polymer ?
#
loop_
_entity_poly.entity_id
_entity_poly.type
_entity_poly.pdbx_seq_one_letter_code
_entity_poly.pdbx_strand_id
1 'polypeptide(L)'
;MRTELQQDVRSFWLRTLPLLLCGLLLVARLADALWSDSVDLAHHYALAARLAQHWVLPAAYDPSLGEMNVYPSGAHLLAALVGRVANSTLLGLQLTACAAVVAIWVVLLLFLRQLPARAAVLSGVTLLALLLLNRHLQWLVPHGGELVTNFFYAQLTAQAGALLAMLAALAIERAGLPAWWRYLLLLAAIQVLCSVHLMPALELLAVLGLGCALDLLPLAGRQRRQSAAPLARLRAVLPALLAPLIGALLLVRHPGYAVMRSLSDHDGGIFLHNLNSPLALGLYAGGVLLLSLIMLYSWRQAPAGEAARHALGLKYIGLYGGACALMCVLQSLALLFHVGTDYAVKKYVYALHTSLLLELCMVPALLLAWHRRTALYPTPARKLAWGQAARLLSPLLLALAVLQQLSPRIPHADTSTLVRLEQQLTTVRDLRLAEPAGRYTYAARLGVSPAYAYMFSIGVFGVPRDNNAGDLLGDRIPGDLAQVGHLLTIASLAEAQPYARCRQVDSPAGLALLDGACLQAEISPPEQHIALTDKNPAMLCQLTGFSAPEQNGSWSSAKTAVIACPVPKRVAGKPPTLAVLATQAFLESLPLQRLEIRVNGAAPATFRYDAATPARLLELPLPANATALTLTLSLPDARSPQALGLGTDQRELGVMVRSISFH
;
A
#
# COMPACT_ATOMS: atom_id res chain seq x y z
N MET A 1 -5.69 -51.66 10.73
CA MET A 1 -5.59 -50.64 9.66
C MET A 1 -6.85 -49.78 9.46
N ARG A 2 -7.99 -50.29 8.94
CA ARG A 2 -9.21 -49.43 8.73
C ARG A 2 -9.77 -48.83 10.03
N THR A 3 -9.78 -49.60 11.12
CA THR A 3 -10.30 -49.18 12.43
C THR A 3 -9.39 -48.19 13.16
N GLU A 4 -8.07 -48.35 13.07
CA GLU A 4 -7.08 -47.42 13.64
C GLU A 4 -7.06 -46.08 12.89
N LEU A 5 -7.11 -46.11 11.55
CA LEU A 5 -7.16 -44.89 10.74
C LEU A 5 -8.45 -44.08 11.04
N GLN A 6 -9.59 -44.75 11.22
CA GLN A 6 -10.85 -44.10 11.58
C GLN A 6 -10.81 -43.49 13.00
N GLN A 7 -10.18 -44.17 13.97
CA GLN A 7 -10.00 -43.63 15.32
C GLN A 7 -9.07 -42.41 15.32
N ASP A 8 -7.98 -42.44 14.56
CA ASP A 8 -7.04 -41.33 14.45
C ASP A 8 -7.68 -40.09 13.82
N VAL A 9 -8.42 -40.27 12.71
CA VAL A 9 -9.16 -39.19 12.05
C VAL A 9 -10.23 -38.59 12.96
N ARG A 10 -11.04 -39.42 13.62
CA ARG A 10 -12.06 -38.94 14.57
C ARG A 10 -11.41 -38.19 15.74
N SER A 11 -10.28 -38.68 16.24
CA SER A 11 -9.55 -38.03 17.33
C SER A 11 -8.92 -36.71 16.91
N PHE A 12 -8.50 -36.58 15.64
CA PHE A 12 -7.96 -35.35 15.07
C PHE A 12 -9.05 -34.27 14.98
N TRP A 13 -10.20 -34.60 14.40
CA TRP A 13 -11.31 -33.65 14.26
C TRP A 13 -11.86 -33.19 15.61
N LEU A 14 -12.05 -34.11 16.57
CA LEU A 14 -12.48 -33.74 17.93
C LEU A 14 -11.50 -32.81 18.65
N ARG A 15 -10.21 -32.81 18.27
CA ARG A 15 -9.18 -31.94 18.85
C ARG A 15 -9.12 -30.56 18.17
N THR A 16 -9.32 -30.51 16.86
CA THR A 16 -9.10 -29.31 16.05
C THR A 16 -10.37 -28.51 15.81
N LEU A 17 -11.54 -29.16 15.76
CA LEU A 17 -12.82 -28.52 15.45
C LEU A 17 -13.15 -27.32 16.34
N PRO A 18 -13.01 -27.36 17.69
CA PRO A 18 -13.32 -26.18 18.52
C PRO A 18 -12.43 -24.97 18.21
N LEU A 19 -11.17 -25.22 17.85
CA LEU A 19 -10.23 -24.17 17.46
C LEU A 19 -10.62 -23.55 16.12
N LEU A 20 -11.01 -24.38 15.15
CA LEU A 20 -11.46 -23.93 13.82
C LEU A 20 -12.80 -23.16 13.90
N LEU A 21 -13.76 -23.66 14.67
CA LEU A 21 -15.04 -22.97 14.92
C LEU A 21 -14.82 -21.61 15.57
N CYS A 22 -13.96 -21.54 16.59
CA CYS A 22 -13.57 -20.27 17.19
C CYS A 22 -12.94 -19.33 16.16
N GLY A 23 -12.05 -19.84 15.30
CA GLY A 23 -11.47 -19.07 14.20
C GLY A 23 -12.52 -18.50 13.24
N LEU A 24 -13.50 -19.30 12.82
CA LEU A 24 -14.60 -18.84 11.95
C LEU A 24 -15.45 -17.76 12.62
N LEU A 25 -15.77 -17.94 13.91
CA LEU A 25 -16.50 -16.92 14.69
C LEU A 25 -15.71 -15.62 14.81
N LEU A 26 -14.38 -15.70 14.95
CA LEU A 26 -13.52 -14.52 14.98
C LEU A 26 -13.50 -13.81 13.62
N VAL A 27 -13.37 -14.53 12.51
CA VAL A 27 -13.47 -13.92 11.16
C VAL A 27 -14.81 -13.22 11.00
N ALA A 28 -15.92 -13.88 11.34
CA ALA A 28 -17.25 -13.28 11.27
C ALA A 28 -17.38 -12.03 12.15
N ARG A 29 -16.83 -12.06 13.37
CA ARG A 29 -16.84 -10.93 14.31
C ARG A 29 -16.00 -9.74 13.85
N LEU A 30 -14.94 -9.99 13.09
CA LEU A 30 -13.96 -9.00 12.62
C LEU A 30 -14.26 -8.50 11.19
N ALA A 31 -15.18 -9.14 10.48
CA ALA A 31 -15.51 -8.81 9.10
C ALA A 31 -16.09 -7.41 8.92
N ASP A 32 -16.72 -6.84 9.96
CA ASP A 32 -17.35 -5.52 9.92
C ASP A 32 -16.53 -4.42 10.62
N ALA A 33 -15.20 -4.57 10.68
CA ALA A 33 -14.32 -3.58 11.31
C ALA A 33 -13.03 -3.42 10.51
N LEU A 34 -12.71 -2.19 10.10
CA LEU A 34 -11.50 -1.87 9.35
C LEU A 34 -10.56 -1.02 10.21
N TRP A 35 -9.31 -1.47 10.40
CA TRP A 35 -8.32 -0.85 11.31
C TRP A 35 -7.25 -0.02 10.60
N SER A 36 -7.41 0.22 9.31
CA SER A 36 -6.52 1.06 8.52
C SER A 36 -7.32 1.97 7.61
N ASP A 37 -6.84 3.20 7.49
CA ASP A 37 -7.18 4.18 6.48
C ASP A 37 -5.89 4.68 5.79
N SER A 38 -4.95 3.77 5.54
CA SER A 38 -3.70 4.12 4.85
C SER A 38 -3.84 4.15 3.33
N VAL A 39 -2.86 4.78 2.71
CA VAL A 39 -2.61 4.73 1.27
C VAL A 39 -2.31 3.29 0.81
N ASP A 40 -1.64 2.48 1.64
CA ASP A 40 -1.35 1.07 1.33
C ASP A 40 -2.64 0.23 1.17
N LEU A 41 -3.63 0.45 2.05
CA LEU A 41 -4.96 -0.13 1.89
C LEU A 41 -5.57 0.27 0.54
N ALA A 42 -5.48 1.55 0.18
CA ALA A 42 -6.04 2.07 -1.06
C ALA A 42 -5.42 1.40 -2.29
N HIS A 43 -4.09 1.27 -2.33
CA HIS A 43 -3.35 0.64 -3.42
C HIS A 43 -3.66 -0.86 -3.53
N HIS A 44 -3.73 -1.54 -2.39
CA HIS A 44 -4.07 -2.95 -2.34
C HIS A 44 -5.51 -3.22 -2.77
N TYR A 45 -6.46 -2.36 -2.37
CA TYR A 45 -7.83 -2.41 -2.88
C TYR A 45 -7.87 -2.19 -4.39
N ALA A 46 -7.17 -1.17 -4.92
CA ALA A 46 -7.16 -0.87 -6.35
C ALA A 46 -6.69 -2.05 -7.20
N LEU A 47 -5.59 -2.69 -6.79
CA LEU A 47 -5.09 -3.89 -7.48
C LEU A 47 -6.09 -5.05 -7.41
N ALA A 48 -6.68 -5.31 -6.25
CA ALA A 48 -7.72 -6.34 -6.12
C ALA A 48 -8.96 -6.03 -6.97
N ALA A 49 -9.36 -4.76 -7.06
CA ALA A 49 -10.51 -4.32 -7.85
C ALA A 49 -10.26 -4.50 -9.36
N ARG A 50 -9.04 -4.23 -9.83
CA ARG A 50 -8.64 -4.51 -11.21
C ARG A 50 -8.64 -5.98 -11.53
N LEU A 51 -8.14 -6.82 -10.62
CA LEU A 51 -8.20 -8.27 -10.79
C LEU A 51 -9.63 -8.81 -10.71
N ALA A 52 -10.52 -8.22 -9.91
CA ALA A 52 -11.93 -8.58 -9.89
C ALA A 52 -12.65 -8.25 -11.21
N GLN A 53 -12.18 -7.21 -11.92
CA GLN A 53 -12.71 -6.80 -13.23
C GLN A 53 -12.14 -7.64 -14.38
N HIS A 54 -10.84 -7.92 -14.37
CA HIS A 54 -10.13 -8.48 -15.54
C HIS A 54 -9.52 -9.88 -15.32
N TRP A 55 -9.43 -10.37 -14.08
CA TRP A 55 -8.74 -11.59 -13.63
C TRP A 55 -7.23 -11.65 -13.87
N VAL A 56 -6.76 -11.00 -14.93
CA VAL A 56 -5.35 -10.80 -15.28
C VAL A 56 -5.17 -9.32 -15.56
N LEU A 57 -4.09 -8.73 -15.05
CA LEU A 57 -3.78 -7.33 -15.37
C LEU A 57 -3.50 -7.19 -16.87
N PRO A 58 -4.05 -6.17 -17.55
CA PRO A 58 -3.69 -5.86 -18.93
C PRO A 58 -2.17 -5.67 -19.07
N ALA A 59 -1.63 -5.98 -20.26
CA ALA A 59 -0.21 -5.75 -20.55
C ALA A 59 0.13 -4.24 -20.62
N ALA A 60 -0.87 -3.40 -20.90
CA ALA A 60 -0.72 -1.95 -20.86
C ALA A 60 -0.64 -1.46 -19.41
N TYR A 61 0.23 -0.48 -19.16
CA TYR A 61 0.39 0.14 -17.85
C TYR A 61 -0.89 0.87 -17.43
N ASP A 62 -1.43 0.51 -16.26
CA ASP A 62 -2.57 1.21 -15.66
C ASP A 62 -2.07 2.33 -14.72
N PRO A 63 -2.26 3.61 -15.07
CA PRO A 63 -1.76 4.73 -14.26
C PRO A 63 -2.42 4.84 -12.88
N SER A 64 -3.57 4.20 -12.66
CA SER A 64 -4.24 4.16 -11.35
C SER A 64 -3.57 3.19 -10.36
N LEU A 65 -2.79 2.23 -10.85
CA LEU A 65 -2.12 1.23 -10.01
C LEU A 65 -0.72 1.67 -9.58
N GLY A 66 -0.02 2.51 -10.36
CA GLY A 66 1.36 2.90 -10.04
C GLY A 66 2.28 1.67 -9.92
N GLU A 67 2.99 1.53 -8.81
CA GLU A 67 3.85 0.37 -8.53
C GLU A 67 3.07 -0.95 -8.43
N MET A 68 1.76 -0.89 -8.18
CA MET A 68 0.91 -2.09 -8.11
C MET A 68 0.73 -2.80 -9.45
N ASN A 69 1.12 -2.18 -10.58
CA ASN A 69 1.13 -2.86 -11.89
C ASN A 69 2.04 -4.09 -11.92
N VAL A 70 3.14 -4.04 -11.16
CA VAL A 70 4.16 -5.10 -11.14
C VAL A 70 4.23 -5.83 -9.81
N TYR A 71 3.49 -5.37 -8.80
CA TYR A 71 3.45 -5.95 -7.47
C TYR A 71 2.93 -7.41 -7.50
N PRO A 72 3.49 -8.34 -6.70
CA PRO A 72 3.00 -9.72 -6.65
C PRO A 72 1.50 -9.80 -6.31
N SER A 73 0.71 -10.31 -7.24
CA SER A 73 -0.76 -10.21 -7.22
C SER A 73 -1.49 -11.38 -6.53
N GLY A 74 -0.76 -12.37 -6.01
CA GLY A 74 -1.34 -13.62 -5.50
C GLY A 74 -2.31 -13.40 -4.33
N ALA A 75 -2.00 -12.49 -3.40
CA ALA A 75 -2.92 -12.11 -2.32
C ALA A 75 -4.17 -11.40 -2.86
N HIS A 76 -4.00 -10.55 -3.86
CA HIS A 76 -5.05 -9.73 -4.45
C HIS A 76 -6.00 -10.57 -5.29
N LEU A 77 -5.50 -11.58 -6.00
CA LEU A 77 -6.32 -12.54 -6.72
C LEU A 77 -7.20 -13.34 -5.76
N LEU A 78 -6.66 -13.76 -4.61
CA LEU A 78 -7.44 -14.40 -3.56
C LEU A 78 -8.53 -13.46 -3.02
N ALA A 79 -8.18 -12.20 -2.72
CA ALA A 79 -9.14 -11.19 -2.30
C ALA A 79 -10.24 -10.95 -3.34
N ALA A 80 -9.89 -10.87 -4.62
CA ALA A 80 -10.84 -10.73 -5.73
C ALA A 80 -11.77 -11.95 -5.85
N LEU A 81 -11.25 -13.17 -5.69
CA LEU A 81 -12.05 -14.40 -5.69
C LEU A 81 -13.05 -14.43 -4.52
N VAL A 82 -12.61 -14.11 -3.31
CA VAL A 82 -13.51 -14.03 -2.15
C VAL A 82 -14.52 -12.90 -2.34
N GLY A 83 -14.07 -11.75 -2.87
CA GLY A 83 -14.91 -10.59 -3.12
C GLY A 83 -15.97 -10.83 -4.19
N ARG A 84 -15.68 -11.67 -5.19
CA ARG A 84 -16.66 -12.11 -6.19
C ARG A 84 -17.82 -12.87 -5.56
N VAL A 85 -17.55 -13.74 -4.59
CA VAL A 85 -18.58 -14.48 -3.84
C VAL A 85 -19.37 -13.52 -2.94
N ALA A 86 -18.70 -12.53 -2.35
CA ALA A 86 -19.31 -11.55 -1.45
C ALA A 86 -19.95 -10.34 -2.16
N ASN A 87 -19.86 -10.27 -3.49
CA ASN A 87 -20.26 -9.12 -4.32
C ASN A 87 -19.67 -7.77 -3.84
N SER A 88 -18.40 -7.80 -3.43
CA SER A 88 -17.63 -6.63 -2.98
C SER A 88 -16.16 -6.98 -2.91
N THR A 89 -15.32 -6.23 -3.62
CA THR A 89 -13.85 -6.44 -3.59
C THR A 89 -13.31 -6.06 -2.21
N LEU A 90 -13.82 -4.97 -1.63
CA LEU A 90 -13.40 -4.51 -0.31
C LEU A 90 -13.68 -5.57 0.78
N LEU A 91 -14.86 -6.19 0.76
CA LEU A 91 -15.20 -7.27 1.69
C LEU A 91 -14.32 -8.50 1.45
N GLY A 92 -14.03 -8.84 0.19
CA GLY A 92 -13.09 -9.91 -0.16
C GLY A 92 -11.70 -9.70 0.42
N LEU A 93 -11.18 -8.47 0.32
CA LEU A 93 -9.91 -8.05 0.89
C LEU A 93 -9.91 -8.19 2.43
N GLN A 94 -10.94 -7.68 3.09
CA GLN A 94 -11.08 -7.74 4.55
C GLN A 94 -11.20 -9.18 5.06
N LEU A 95 -12.05 -10.01 4.45
CA LEU A 95 -12.21 -11.41 4.85
C LEU A 95 -10.92 -12.21 4.68
N THR A 96 -10.18 -11.96 3.60
CA THR A 96 -8.87 -12.59 3.35
C THR A 96 -7.85 -12.19 4.42
N ALA A 97 -7.79 -10.90 4.75
CA ALA A 97 -6.93 -10.37 5.79
C ALA A 97 -7.26 -10.97 7.18
N CYS A 98 -8.53 -10.98 7.58
CA CYS A 98 -8.97 -11.58 8.84
C CYS A 98 -8.68 -13.09 8.90
N ALA A 99 -8.93 -13.81 7.81
CA ALA A 99 -8.64 -15.24 7.71
C ALA A 99 -7.14 -15.51 7.84
N ALA A 100 -6.27 -14.66 7.27
CA ALA A 100 -4.82 -14.79 7.40
C ALA A 100 -4.35 -14.65 8.87
N VAL A 101 -4.83 -13.64 9.61
CA VAL A 101 -4.51 -13.48 11.05
C VAL A 101 -4.93 -14.72 11.83
N VAL A 102 -6.16 -15.20 11.62
CA VAL A 102 -6.68 -16.38 12.31
C VAL A 102 -5.87 -17.62 11.95
N ALA A 103 -5.54 -17.82 10.67
CA ALA A 103 -4.76 -18.97 10.20
C ALA A 103 -3.36 -19.00 10.84
N ILE A 104 -2.67 -17.87 10.92
CA ILE A 104 -1.37 -17.74 11.60
C ILE A 104 -1.50 -18.26 13.04
N TRP A 105 -2.39 -17.69 13.84
CA TRP A 105 -2.51 -18.07 15.25
C TRP A 105 -3.01 -19.50 15.45
N VAL A 106 -3.90 -20.00 14.59
CA VAL A 106 -4.31 -21.42 14.60
C VAL A 106 -3.10 -22.32 14.40
N VAL A 107 -2.26 -22.07 13.38
CA VAL A 107 -1.07 -22.90 13.11
C VAL A 107 -0.08 -22.86 14.28
N LEU A 108 0.18 -21.68 14.84
CA LEU A 108 1.10 -21.54 15.97
C LEU A 108 0.61 -22.30 17.21
N LEU A 109 -0.70 -22.26 17.50
CA LEU A 109 -1.30 -23.07 18.56
C LEU A 109 -1.26 -24.57 18.24
N LEU A 110 -1.34 -24.96 16.97
CA LEU A 110 -1.16 -26.35 16.55
C LEU A 110 0.29 -26.82 16.73
N PHE A 111 1.29 -25.95 16.60
CA PHE A 111 2.68 -26.26 16.97
C PHE A 111 2.83 -26.49 18.47
N LEU A 112 2.25 -25.63 19.31
CA LEU A 112 2.25 -25.81 20.76
C LEU A 112 1.54 -27.10 21.19
N ARG A 113 0.48 -27.50 20.46
CA ARG A 113 -0.22 -28.78 20.69
C ARG A 113 0.58 -30.02 20.33
N GLN A 114 1.70 -29.88 19.61
CA GLN A 114 2.59 -31.03 19.35
C GLN A 114 3.38 -31.42 20.59
N LEU A 115 3.55 -30.51 21.54
CA LEU A 115 4.28 -30.73 22.79
C LEU A 115 3.60 -31.80 23.67
N PRO A 116 4.35 -32.40 24.61
CA PRO A 116 3.74 -33.19 25.67
C PRO A 116 2.63 -32.39 26.38
N ALA A 117 1.49 -33.03 26.70
CA ALA A 117 0.28 -32.32 27.15
C ALA A 117 0.52 -31.35 28.32
N ARG A 118 1.38 -31.73 29.28
CA ARG A 118 1.74 -30.84 30.41
C ARG A 118 2.54 -29.62 29.93
N ALA A 119 3.51 -29.81 29.05
CA ALA A 119 4.26 -28.71 28.45
C ALA A 119 3.34 -27.79 27.64
N ALA A 120 2.43 -28.36 26.83
CA ALA A 120 1.47 -27.58 26.06
C ALA A 120 0.56 -26.70 26.95
N VAL A 121 0.09 -27.23 28.09
CA VAL A 121 -0.72 -26.44 29.04
C VAL A 121 0.11 -25.37 29.74
N LEU A 122 1.31 -25.72 30.24
CA LEU A 122 2.20 -24.73 30.87
C LEU A 122 2.51 -23.59 29.90
N SER A 123 2.93 -23.93 28.67
CA SER A 123 3.21 -22.93 27.64
C SER A 123 1.98 -22.14 27.23
N GLY A 124 0.81 -22.77 27.15
CA GLY A 124 -0.44 -22.06 26.91
C GLY A 124 -0.80 -21.07 28.02
N VAL A 125 -0.64 -21.45 29.29
CA VAL A 125 -0.90 -20.55 30.43
C VAL A 125 0.11 -19.40 30.46
N THR A 126 1.38 -19.68 30.17
CA THR A 126 2.40 -18.63 30.05
C THR A 126 2.11 -17.70 28.87
N LEU A 127 1.69 -18.23 27.72
CA LEU A 127 1.30 -17.42 26.56
C LEU A 127 0.09 -16.54 26.90
N LEU A 128 -0.91 -17.07 27.61
CA LEU A 128 -2.05 -16.29 28.10
C LEU A 128 -1.58 -15.11 28.96
N ALA A 129 -0.69 -15.37 29.92
CA ALA A 129 -0.14 -14.32 30.79
C ALA A 129 0.67 -13.27 30.00
N LEU A 130 1.50 -13.69 29.04
CA LEU A 130 2.29 -12.80 28.19
C LEU A 130 1.40 -11.94 27.28
N LEU A 131 0.34 -12.51 26.71
CA LEU A 131 -0.65 -11.77 25.92
C LEU A 131 -1.36 -10.73 26.79
N LEU A 132 -1.89 -11.11 27.95
CA LEU A 132 -2.52 -10.18 28.89
C LEU A 132 -1.55 -9.06 29.33
N LEU A 133 -0.30 -9.39 29.63
CA LEU A 133 0.71 -8.40 29.96
C LEU A 133 0.97 -7.43 28.79
N ASN A 134 1.14 -7.97 27.58
CA ASN A 134 1.32 -7.15 26.39
C ASN A 134 0.08 -6.29 26.06
N ARG A 135 -1.12 -6.66 26.53
CA ARG A 135 -2.33 -5.85 26.34
C ARG A 135 -2.24 -4.55 27.13
N HIS A 136 -1.66 -4.61 28.32
CA HIS A 136 -1.46 -3.45 29.19
C HIS A 136 -0.23 -2.63 28.78
N LEU A 137 0.85 -3.29 28.37
CA LEU A 137 2.11 -2.61 28.08
C LEU A 137 2.24 -2.13 26.63
N GLN A 138 1.56 -2.80 25.68
CA GLN A 138 1.60 -2.51 24.24
C GLN A 138 3.03 -2.45 23.65
N TRP A 139 3.98 -3.18 24.24
CA TRP A 139 5.39 -3.18 23.83
C TRP A 139 5.63 -4.00 22.56
N LEU A 140 4.84 -5.05 22.35
CA LEU A 140 4.97 -5.96 21.23
C LEU A 140 3.76 -5.82 20.30
N VAL A 141 4.08 -5.78 19.01
CA VAL A 141 3.14 -5.78 17.88
C VAL A 141 3.35 -7.09 17.11
N PRO A 142 2.75 -8.22 17.55
CA PRO A 142 2.81 -9.50 16.83
C PRO A 142 1.90 -9.51 15.59
N HIS A 143 1.83 -10.66 14.90
CA HIS A 143 0.99 -10.84 13.71
C HIS A 143 -0.48 -10.50 13.97
N GLY A 144 -1.04 -9.75 13.03
CA GLY A 144 -2.32 -9.05 13.13
C GLY A 144 -2.13 -7.53 13.20
N GLY A 145 -1.01 -7.06 13.76
CA GLY A 145 -0.65 -5.65 13.77
C GLY A 145 -0.38 -5.06 12.38
N GLU A 146 -0.11 -5.91 11.39
CA GLU A 146 0.04 -5.53 9.98
C GLU A 146 -1.21 -4.87 9.40
N LEU A 147 -2.41 -5.23 9.90
CA LEU A 147 -3.68 -4.68 9.41
C LEU A 147 -4.01 -3.32 10.02
N VAL A 148 -3.19 -2.88 10.97
CA VAL A 148 -3.40 -1.66 11.71
C VAL A 148 -2.44 -0.61 11.17
N THR A 149 -2.94 0.60 10.93
CA THR A 149 -2.24 1.71 10.26
C THR A 149 -1.77 1.37 8.85
N ASN A 150 -0.71 0.59 8.63
CA ASN A 150 -0.06 0.45 7.31
C ASN A 150 -0.65 -0.63 6.39
N PHE A 151 -1.56 -1.49 6.87
CA PHE A 151 -2.24 -2.50 6.04
C PHE A 151 -1.32 -3.40 5.19
N PHE A 152 -0.29 -4.01 5.79
CA PHE A 152 0.59 -4.99 5.12
C PHE A 152 -0.08 -6.36 4.91
N TYR A 153 -1.27 -6.36 4.32
CA TYR A 153 -2.12 -7.55 4.24
C TYR A 153 -1.52 -8.64 3.32
N ALA A 154 -0.80 -8.26 2.25
CA ALA A 154 -0.16 -9.22 1.35
C ALA A 154 0.97 -9.97 2.07
N GLN A 155 1.78 -9.26 2.87
CA GLN A 155 2.78 -9.85 3.76
C GLN A 155 2.12 -10.81 4.76
N LEU A 156 1.05 -10.39 5.42
CA LEU A 156 0.32 -11.21 6.38
C LEU A 156 -0.27 -12.49 5.72
N THR A 157 -0.85 -12.37 4.52
CA THR A 157 -1.42 -13.49 3.77
C THR A 157 -0.33 -14.49 3.38
N ALA A 158 0.82 -14.01 2.91
CA ALA A 158 1.97 -14.85 2.63
C ALA A 158 2.53 -15.52 3.90
N GLN A 159 2.50 -14.83 5.06
CA GLN A 159 2.89 -15.42 6.34
C GLN A 159 2.00 -16.58 6.76
N ALA A 160 0.68 -16.42 6.60
CA ALA A 160 -0.26 -17.50 6.83
C ALA A 160 0.05 -18.72 5.95
N GLY A 161 0.34 -18.49 4.66
CA GLY A 161 0.75 -19.53 3.72
C GLY A 161 2.07 -20.22 4.11
N ALA A 162 3.07 -19.46 4.55
CA ALA A 162 4.35 -20.00 5.03
C ALA A 162 4.16 -20.92 6.24
N LEU A 163 3.40 -20.47 7.23
CA LEU A 163 3.09 -21.28 8.42
C LEU A 163 2.26 -22.53 8.08
N LEU A 164 1.29 -22.44 7.17
CA LEU A 164 0.56 -23.61 6.69
C LEU A 164 1.48 -24.63 5.98
N ALA A 165 2.43 -24.16 5.16
CA ALA A 165 3.43 -25.02 4.55
C ALA A 165 4.34 -25.69 5.61
N MET A 166 4.72 -24.95 6.66
CA MET A 166 5.46 -25.51 7.79
C MET A 166 4.64 -26.56 8.57
N LEU A 167 3.34 -26.34 8.76
CA LEU A 167 2.45 -27.32 9.40
C LEU A 167 2.33 -28.60 8.58
N ALA A 168 2.24 -28.48 7.25
CA ALA A 168 2.25 -29.63 6.35
C ALA A 168 3.60 -30.35 6.37
N ALA A 169 4.73 -29.62 6.39
CA ALA A 169 6.06 -30.21 6.55
C ALA A 169 6.21 -30.96 7.89
N LEU A 170 5.67 -30.41 8.98
CA LEU A 170 5.60 -31.08 10.27
C LEU A 170 4.80 -32.37 10.19
N ALA A 171 3.64 -32.35 9.52
CA ALA A 171 2.81 -33.54 9.34
C ALA A 171 3.52 -34.65 8.55
N ILE A 172 4.24 -34.28 7.48
CA ILE A 172 5.09 -35.19 6.68
C ILE A 172 6.18 -35.81 7.56
N GLU A 173 6.89 -35.00 8.33
CA GLU A 173 7.96 -35.46 9.23
C GLU A 173 7.40 -36.36 10.34
N ARG A 174 6.23 -36.03 10.90
CA ARG A 174 5.54 -36.82 11.92
C ARG A 174 5.06 -38.17 11.39
N ALA A 175 4.66 -38.22 10.12
CA ALA A 175 4.31 -39.46 9.43
C ALA A 175 5.53 -40.37 9.16
N GLY A 176 6.75 -39.88 9.40
CA GLY A 176 7.99 -40.64 9.16
C GLY A 176 8.34 -40.75 7.68
N LEU A 177 7.79 -39.86 6.84
CA LEU A 177 8.13 -39.82 5.42
C LEU A 177 9.56 -39.31 5.22
N PRO A 178 10.22 -39.70 4.11
CA PRO A 178 11.56 -39.22 3.78
C PRO A 178 11.67 -37.68 3.75
N ALA A 179 12.79 -37.14 4.25
CA ALA A 179 13.02 -35.70 4.36
C ALA A 179 12.95 -34.92 3.02
N TRP A 180 13.14 -35.57 1.87
CA TRP A 180 13.01 -34.89 0.58
C TRP A 180 11.56 -34.48 0.26
N TRP A 181 10.54 -35.16 0.82
CA TRP A 181 9.14 -34.76 0.63
C TRP A 181 8.84 -33.40 1.24
N ARG A 182 9.34 -33.15 2.46
CA ARG A 182 9.24 -31.82 3.09
C ARG A 182 10.04 -30.77 2.31
N TYR A 183 11.18 -31.12 1.72
CA TYR A 183 11.94 -30.17 0.88
C TYR A 183 11.18 -29.79 -0.37
N LEU A 184 10.60 -30.75 -1.10
CA LEU A 184 9.78 -30.46 -2.29
C LEU A 184 8.55 -29.61 -1.95
N LEU A 185 7.86 -29.92 -0.85
CA LEU A 185 6.74 -29.12 -0.37
C LEU A 185 7.17 -27.67 -0.09
N LEU A 186 8.25 -27.47 0.65
CA LEU A 186 8.74 -26.14 1.00
C LEU A 186 9.23 -25.38 -0.24
N LEU A 187 9.90 -26.03 -1.20
CA LEU A 187 10.29 -25.44 -2.47
C LEU A 187 9.09 -24.97 -3.29
N ALA A 188 8.05 -25.80 -3.41
CA ALA A 188 6.82 -25.43 -4.09
C ALA A 188 6.11 -24.25 -3.39
N ALA A 189 6.04 -24.28 -2.05
CA ALA A 189 5.46 -23.21 -1.27
C ALA A 189 6.24 -21.89 -1.42
N ILE A 190 7.58 -21.91 -1.43
CA ILE A 190 8.41 -20.70 -1.67
C ILE A 190 8.04 -20.07 -3.01
N GLN A 191 7.86 -20.85 -4.07
CA GLN A 191 7.48 -20.34 -5.39
C GLN A 191 6.10 -19.69 -5.39
N VAL A 192 5.11 -20.36 -4.79
CA VAL A 192 3.77 -19.78 -4.65
C VAL A 192 3.83 -18.49 -3.83
N LEU A 193 4.56 -18.48 -2.71
CA LEU A 193 4.65 -17.29 -1.86
C LEU A 193 5.39 -16.12 -2.51
N CYS A 194 6.32 -16.36 -3.43
CA CYS A 194 6.94 -15.27 -4.21
C CYS A 194 5.92 -14.52 -5.09
N SER A 195 4.79 -15.15 -5.45
CA SER A 195 3.67 -14.49 -6.13
C SER A 195 2.73 -13.74 -5.18
N VAL A 196 2.85 -13.95 -3.86
CA VAL A 196 2.02 -13.31 -2.82
C VAL A 196 2.78 -12.18 -2.13
N HIS A 197 3.96 -12.48 -1.57
CA HIS A 197 4.88 -11.50 -0.97
C HIS A 197 6.28 -12.11 -0.74
N LEU A 198 7.34 -11.32 -0.99
CA LEU A 198 8.72 -11.81 -0.92
C LEU A 198 9.21 -12.14 0.50
N MET A 199 8.92 -11.30 1.49
CA MET A 199 9.47 -11.47 2.85
C MET A 199 9.15 -12.85 3.49
N PRO A 200 7.89 -13.30 3.55
CA PRO A 200 7.60 -14.65 4.08
C PRO A 200 8.18 -15.79 3.24
N ALA A 201 8.39 -15.57 1.93
CA ALA A 201 9.07 -16.55 1.08
C ALA A 201 10.56 -16.70 1.44
N LEU A 202 11.23 -15.60 1.77
CA LEU A 202 12.62 -15.60 2.30
C LEU A 202 12.69 -16.28 3.67
N GLU A 203 11.74 -16.00 4.56
CA GLU A 203 11.64 -16.70 5.85
C GLU A 203 11.45 -18.21 5.65
N LEU A 204 10.58 -18.63 4.73
CA LEU A 204 10.38 -20.04 4.42
C LEU A 204 11.62 -20.71 3.79
N LEU A 205 12.39 -19.96 2.98
CA LEU A 205 13.68 -20.40 2.46
C LEU A 205 14.69 -20.59 3.61
N ALA A 206 14.70 -19.69 4.60
CA ALA A 206 15.53 -19.83 5.79
C ALA A 206 15.10 -21.03 6.65
N VAL A 207 13.79 -21.29 6.79
CA VAL A 207 13.26 -22.51 7.44
C VAL A 207 13.75 -23.76 6.71
N LEU A 208 13.71 -23.78 5.37
CA LEU A 208 14.24 -24.88 4.56
C LEU A 208 15.75 -25.07 4.81
N GLY A 209 16.54 -23.99 4.73
CA GLY A 209 17.99 -24.02 4.96
C GLY A 209 18.37 -24.54 6.34
N LEU A 210 17.76 -23.98 7.40
CA LEU A 210 17.96 -24.41 8.79
C LEU A 210 17.49 -25.86 8.98
N GLY A 211 16.35 -26.24 8.41
CA GLY A 211 15.82 -27.60 8.48
C GLY A 211 16.72 -28.63 7.80
N CYS A 212 17.30 -28.29 6.65
CA CYS A 212 18.30 -29.11 5.96
C CYS A 212 19.59 -29.22 6.78
N ALA A 213 20.10 -28.12 7.34
CA ALA A 213 21.27 -28.12 8.20
C ALA A 213 21.06 -29.03 9.42
N LEU A 214 19.89 -28.95 10.07
CA LEU A 214 19.54 -29.81 11.20
C LEU A 214 19.50 -31.30 10.85
N ASP A 215 19.15 -31.67 9.62
CA ASP A 215 19.13 -33.05 9.13
C ASP A 215 20.51 -33.58 8.75
N LEU A 216 21.48 -32.69 8.51
CA LEU A 216 22.88 -33.05 8.25
C LEU A 216 23.67 -33.28 9.56
N LEU A 217 23.38 -32.51 10.61
CA LEU A 217 24.01 -32.65 11.94
C LEU A 217 23.89 -34.03 12.65
N PRO A 218 22.89 -34.91 12.42
CA PRO A 218 22.79 -36.23 13.06
C PRO A 218 23.83 -37.24 12.57
N LEU A 219 24.46 -37.00 11.41
CA LEU A 219 25.57 -37.79 10.89
C LEU A 219 26.82 -37.74 11.79
N ALA A 220 26.89 -36.77 12.71
CA ALA A 220 28.00 -36.64 13.66
C ALA A 220 27.75 -37.29 15.04
N GLY A 221 26.51 -37.62 15.44
CA GLY A 221 26.23 -37.94 16.87
C GLY A 221 25.21 -39.05 17.19
N ARG A 222 24.12 -39.22 16.43
CA ARG A 222 23.08 -40.23 16.76
C ARG A 222 23.13 -41.48 15.88
N GLN A 223 23.78 -41.40 14.72
CA GLN A 223 23.81 -42.45 13.71
C GLN A 223 25.13 -43.24 13.68
N ARG A 224 25.96 -43.13 14.73
CA ARG A 224 27.17 -43.94 14.92
C ARG A 224 26.87 -45.42 15.21
N ARG A 225 25.60 -45.82 15.30
CA ARG A 225 25.16 -47.20 15.59
C ARG A 225 24.45 -47.92 14.44
N GLN A 226 24.22 -47.28 13.29
CA GLN A 226 23.64 -47.96 12.13
C GLN A 226 24.59 -47.87 10.94
N SER A 227 25.15 -49.02 10.57
CA SER A 227 25.95 -49.29 9.37
C SER A 227 25.12 -49.11 8.10
N ALA A 228 24.55 -47.92 7.89
CA ALA A 228 23.89 -47.59 6.63
C ALA A 228 24.95 -47.52 5.53
N ALA A 229 24.74 -48.27 4.45
CA ALA A 229 25.62 -48.27 3.28
C ALA A 229 25.89 -46.82 2.79
N PRO A 230 27.08 -46.53 2.25
CA PRO A 230 27.47 -45.19 1.81
C PRO A 230 26.47 -44.57 0.82
N LEU A 231 25.84 -45.38 -0.04
CA LEU A 231 24.78 -44.96 -0.97
C LEU A 231 23.52 -44.42 -0.25
N ALA A 232 23.14 -45.01 0.89
CA ALA A 232 21.97 -44.55 1.66
C ALA A 232 22.26 -43.21 2.35
N ARG A 233 23.50 -42.96 2.77
CA ARG A 233 23.92 -41.64 3.27
C ARG A 233 23.92 -40.59 2.16
N LEU A 234 24.45 -40.92 0.98
CA LEU A 234 24.51 -40.01 -0.15
C LEU A 234 23.10 -39.59 -0.63
N ARG A 235 22.15 -40.53 -0.65
CA ARG A 235 20.72 -40.27 -0.94
C ARG A 235 20.03 -39.34 0.08
N ALA A 236 20.54 -39.23 1.31
CA ALA A 236 19.97 -38.34 2.33
C ALA A 236 20.67 -36.97 2.37
N VAL A 237 21.99 -36.94 2.17
CA VAL A 237 22.81 -35.71 2.21
C VAL A 237 22.58 -34.84 0.97
N LEU A 238 22.58 -35.44 -0.22
CA LEU A 238 22.52 -34.68 -1.47
C LEU A 238 21.26 -33.81 -1.56
N PRO A 239 20.03 -34.31 -1.28
CA PRO A 239 18.84 -33.46 -1.29
C PRO A 239 18.90 -32.33 -0.25
N ALA A 240 19.49 -32.55 0.93
CA ALA A 240 19.59 -31.55 1.97
C ALA A 240 20.59 -30.42 1.60
N LEU A 241 21.66 -30.73 0.88
CA LEU A 241 22.59 -29.70 0.37
C LEU A 241 22.02 -28.94 -0.83
N LEU A 242 21.35 -29.65 -1.75
CA LEU A 242 20.83 -29.03 -2.97
C LEU A 242 19.56 -28.23 -2.75
N ALA A 243 18.66 -28.64 -1.85
CA ALA A 243 17.35 -28.00 -1.70
C ALA A 243 17.43 -26.50 -1.38
N PRO A 244 18.25 -26.01 -0.42
CA PRO A 244 18.36 -24.58 -0.17
C PRO A 244 18.94 -23.80 -1.36
N LEU A 245 19.90 -24.39 -2.09
CA LEU A 245 20.49 -23.77 -3.29
C LEU A 245 19.47 -23.66 -4.43
N ILE A 246 18.71 -24.73 -4.67
CA ILE A 246 17.60 -24.73 -5.63
C ILE A 246 16.56 -23.70 -5.20
N GLY A 247 16.18 -23.67 -3.93
CA GLY A 247 15.22 -22.70 -3.40
C GLY A 247 15.66 -21.25 -3.62
N ALA A 248 16.92 -20.93 -3.33
CA ALA A 248 17.50 -19.61 -3.58
C ALA A 248 17.52 -19.27 -5.08
N LEU A 249 17.92 -20.20 -5.94
CA LEU A 249 17.93 -20.01 -7.39
C LEU A 249 16.51 -19.76 -7.93
N LEU A 250 15.54 -20.57 -7.53
CA LEU A 250 14.15 -20.44 -7.95
C LEU A 250 13.55 -19.11 -7.46
N LEU A 251 13.88 -18.68 -6.23
CA LEU A 251 13.44 -17.41 -5.69
C LEU A 251 14.00 -16.23 -6.48
N VAL A 252 15.32 -16.20 -6.75
CA VAL A 252 15.96 -15.10 -7.49
C VAL A 252 15.49 -15.03 -8.96
N ARG A 253 15.15 -16.17 -9.55
CA ARG A 253 14.60 -16.25 -10.92
C ARG A 253 13.13 -15.83 -11.01
N HIS A 254 12.41 -15.79 -9.89
CA HIS A 254 10.99 -15.45 -9.88
C HIS A 254 10.81 -13.94 -10.14
N PRO A 255 9.90 -13.51 -11.02
CA PRO A 255 9.73 -12.08 -11.36
C PRO A 255 9.38 -11.22 -10.14
N GLY A 256 8.58 -11.77 -9.21
CA GLY A 256 8.25 -11.11 -7.95
C GLY A 256 9.46 -10.76 -7.07
N TYR A 257 10.60 -11.46 -7.20
CA TYR A 257 11.81 -11.12 -6.44
C TYR A 257 12.39 -9.78 -6.88
N ALA A 258 12.56 -9.59 -8.20
CA ALA A 258 13.14 -8.35 -8.74
C ALA A 258 12.28 -7.13 -8.38
N VAL A 259 10.95 -7.26 -8.50
CA VAL A 259 10.01 -6.19 -8.14
C VAL A 259 10.09 -5.87 -6.66
N MET A 260 9.93 -6.87 -5.78
CA MET A 260 9.90 -6.62 -4.34
C MET A 260 11.25 -6.14 -3.80
N ARG A 261 12.36 -6.54 -4.42
CA ARG A 261 13.68 -5.97 -4.14
C ARG A 261 13.71 -4.47 -4.45
N SER A 262 13.27 -4.06 -5.64
CA SER A 262 13.22 -2.63 -6.00
C SER A 262 12.27 -1.83 -5.09
N LEU A 263 11.13 -2.41 -4.70
CA LEU A 263 10.21 -1.74 -3.77
C LEU A 263 10.79 -1.64 -2.35
N SER A 264 11.70 -2.53 -1.96
CA SER A 264 12.37 -2.45 -0.66
C SER A 264 13.39 -1.32 -0.55
N ASP A 265 13.77 -0.70 -1.67
CA ASP A 265 14.65 0.47 -1.71
C ASP A 265 13.91 1.79 -1.41
N HIS A 266 12.57 1.75 -1.34
CA HIS A 266 11.76 2.92 -0.99
C HIS A 266 11.48 2.92 0.52
N ASP A 267 11.66 4.08 1.15
CA ASP A 267 11.40 4.26 2.57
C ASP A 267 9.90 4.49 2.83
N GLY A 268 9.42 3.88 3.92
CA GLY A 268 8.08 4.07 4.45
C GLY A 268 8.12 4.29 5.96
N GLY A 269 6.94 4.39 6.59
CA GLY A 269 6.82 4.67 8.03
C GLY A 269 6.46 3.45 8.87
N ILE A 270 7.40 2.94 9.67
CA ILE A 270 7.09 2.09 10.84
C ILE A 270 7.76 2.72 12.06
N PHE A 271 6.95 3.12 13.04
CA PHE A 271 7.42 3.71 14.29
C PHE A 271 7.30 2.69 15.42
N LEU A 272 8.43 2.32 16.02
CA LEU A 272 8.54 1.38 17.13
C LEU A 272 9.06 2.12 18.35
N HIS A 273 8.38 2.06 19.50
CA HIS A 273 8.78 2.83 20.68
C HIS A 273 10.26 2.68 21.07
N ASN A 274 10.81 1.46 21.03
CA ASN A 274 12.17 1.18 21.51
C ASN A 274 13.07 0.49 20.47
N LEU A 275 12.61 0.33 19.23
CA LEU A 275 13.30 -0.45 18.18
C LEU A 275 13.42 0.34 16.86
N ASN A 276 13.55 1.66 16.93
CA ASN A 276 13.66 2.52 15.74
C ASN A 276 15.02 2.46 15.05
N SER A 277 16.07 1.95 15.72
CA SER A 277 17.41 1.82 15.16
C SER A 277 17.60 0.43 14.54
N PRO A 278 18.17 0.32 13.32
CA PRO A 278 18.52 -0.97 12.71
C PRO A 278 19.41 -1.84 13.59
N LEU A 279 20.34 -1.23 14.33
CA LEU A 279 21.23 -1.95 15.24
C LEU A 279 20.46 -2.53 16.42
N ALA A 280 19.59 -1.73 17.05
CA ALA A 280 18.75 -2.19 18.15
C ALA A 280 17.84 -3.35 17.72
N LEU A 281 17.25 -3.24 16.53
CA LEU A 281 16.42 -4.29 15.95
C LEU A 281 17.24 -5.54 15.58
N GLY A 282 18.46 -5.39 15.06
CA GLY A 282 19.38 -6.50 14.81
C GLY A 282 19.82 -7.22 16.08
N LEU A 283 20.11 -6.49 17.16
CA LEU A 283 20.42 -7.07 18.48
C LEU A 283 19.21 -7.81 19.08
N TYR A 284 18.03 -7.20 18.96
CA TYR A 284 16.77 -7.83 19.35
C TYR A 284 16.52 -9.14 18.58
N ALA A 285 16.72 -9.14 17.26
CA ALA A 285 16.67 -10.35 16.44
C ALA A 285 17.72 -11.38 16.87
N GLY A 286 18.94 -10.96 17.23
CA GLY A 286 19.96 -11.84 17.80
C GLY A 286 19.51 -12.55 19.09
N GLY A 287 18.77 -11.86 19.95
CA GLY A 287 18.16 -12.44 21.15
C GLY A 287 17.11 -13.50 20.84
N VAL A 288 16.23 -13.24 19.86
CA VAL A 288 15.27 -14.23 19.35
C VAL A 288 16.02 -15.44 18.77
N LEU A 289 17.04 -15.22 17.92
CA LEU A 289 17.84 -16.31 17.34
C LEU A 289 18.45 -17.21 18.42
N LEU A 290 18.96 -16.64 19.52
CA LEU A 290 19.51 -17.42 20.63
C LEU A 290 18.45 -18.33 21.28
N LEU A 291 17.26 -17.79 21.53
CA LEU A 291 16.13 -18.56 22.07
C LEU A 291 15.70 -19.66 21.09
N SER A 292 15.62 -19.36 19.80
CA SER A 292 15.37 -20.34 18.74
C SER A 292 16.38 -21.48 18.77
N LEU A 293 17.67 -21.18 18.89
CA LEU A 293 18.74 -22.18 18.98
C LEU A 293 18.61 -23.04 20.25
N ILE A 294 18.17 -22.47 21.38
CA ILE A 294 17.88 -23.23 22.62
C ILE A 294 16.71 -24.20 22.39
N MET A 295 15.65 -23.80 21.67
CA MET A 295 14.53 -24.68 21.32
C MET A 295 15.00 -25.84 20.43
N LEU A 296 15.78 -25.54 19.39
CA LEU A 296 16.34 -26.54 18.47
C LEU A 296 17.30 -27.51 19.17
N TYR A 297 18.14 -26.99 20.07
CA TYR A 297 19.02 -27.81 20.90
C TYR A 297 18.20 -28.73 21.81
N SER A 298 17.18 -28.20 22.48
CA SER A 298 16.30 -28.95 23.38
C SER A 298 15.52 -30.04 22.64
N TRP A 299 15.00 -29.75 21.43
CA TRP A 299 14.42 -30.75 20.54
C TRP A 299 15.43 -31.85 20.20
N ARG A 300 16.66 -31.47 19.84
CA ARG A 300 17.73 -32.43 19.52
C ARG A 300 18.07 -33.32 20.70
N GLN A 301 17.95 -32.84 21.94
CA GLN A 301 18.19 -33.65 23.13
C GLN A 301 17.02 -34.58 23.51
N ALA A 302 15.84 -34.43 22.89
CA ALA A 302 14.69 -35.27 23.18
C ALA A 302 14.99 -36.77 22.90
N PRO A 303 14.59 -37.70 23.79
CA PRO A 303 14.77 -39.13 23.58
C PRO A 303 14.15 -39.63 22.27
N ALA A 304 14.73 -40.67 21.66
CA ALA A 304 14.20 -41.28 20.45
C ALA A 304 12.78 -41.87 20.65
N GLY A 305 12.09 -42.16 19.55
CA GLY A 305 10.75 -42.76 19.58
C GLY A 305 9.64 -41.73 19.76
N GLU A 306 8.63 -42.06 20.58
CA GLU A 306 7.43 -41.22 20.77
C GLU A 306 7.76 -39.84 21.37
N ALA A 307 8.80 -39.76 22.20
CA ALA A 307 9.29 -38.51 22.78
C ALA A 307 9.81 -37.53 21.72
N ALA A 308 10.59 -38.00 20.74
CA ALA A 308 11.09 -37.18 19.64
C ALA A 308 9.95 -36.64 18.76
N ARG A 309 8.88 -37.43 18.56
CA ARG A 309 7.69 -36.99 17.81
C ARG A 309 6.93 -35.88 18.53
N HIS A 310 6.79 -35.97 19.86
CA HIS A 310 6.18 -34.90 20.67
C HIS A 310 7.07 -33.66 20.80
N ALA A 311 8.38 -33.78 20.56
CA ALA A 311 9.28 -32.64 20.55
C ALA A 311 9.24 -31.86 19.21
N LEU A 312 8.57 -32.34 18.17
CA LEU A 312 8.53 -31.66 16.86
C LEU A 312 7.99 -30.22 16.93
N GLY A 313 7.12 -29.91 17.91
CA GLY A 313 6.69 -28.54 18.16
C GLY A 313 7.86 -27.60 18.45
N LEU A 314 8.83 -28.03 19.28
CA LEU A 314 10.06 -27.27 19.56
C LEU A 314 10.90 -27.05 18.29
N LYS A 315 10.99 -28.07 17.42
CA LYS A 315 11.72 -27.96 16.16
C LYS A 315 11.14 -26.87 15.28
N TYR A 316 9.83 -26.90 15.02
CA TYR A 316 9.21 -25.97 14.07
C TYR A 316 9.05 -24.56 14.64
N ILE A 317 8.85 -24.41 15.95
CA ILE A 317 8.89 -23.08 16.60
C ILE A 317 10.31 -22.50 16.53
N GLY A 318 11.33 -23.29 16.85
CA GLY A 318 12.72 -22.83 16.74
C GLY A 318 13.18 -22.57 15.29
N LEU A 319 12.69 -23.35 14.32
CA LEU A 319 12.93 -23.07 12.90
C LEU A 319 12.27 -21.76 12.47
N TYR A 320 11.04 -21.51 12.91
CA TYR A 320 10.30 -20.29 12.61
C TYR A 320 11.02 -19.05 13.17
N GLY A 321 11.24 -19.02 14.49
CA GLY A 321 11.91 -17.90 15.15
C GLY A 321 13.33 -17.69 14.62
N GLY A 322 14.07 -18.78 14.39
CA GLY A 322 15.43 -18.72 13.85
C GLY A 322 15.46 -18.17 12.43
N ALA A 323 14.48 -18.51 11.60
CA ALA A 323 14.35 -18.00 10.24
C ALA A 323 14.02 -16.50 10.23
N CYS A 324 13.00 -16.06 10.97
CA CYS A 324 12.62 -14.65 11.05
C CYS A 324 13.78 -13.79 11.60
N ALA A 325 14.44 -14.26 12.66
CA ALA A 325 15.60 -13.60 13.27
C ALA A 325 16.79 -13.53 12.32
N LEU A 326 17.13 -14.64 11.66
CA LEU A 326 18.24 -14.68 10.71
C LEU A 326 17.99 -13.74 9.52
N MET A 327 16.79 -13.74 8.94
CA MET A 327 16.46 -12.85 7.83
C MET A 327 16.47 -11.39 8.23
N CYS A 328 16.00 -11.05 9.44
CA CYS A 328 16.12 -9.69 9.96
C CYS A 328 17.59 -9.27 10.12
N VAL A 329 18.45 -10.12 10.72
CA VAL A 329 19.88 -9.82 10.87
C VAL A 329 20.56 -9.67 9.52
N LEU A 330 20.28 -10.53 8.55
CA LEU A 330 20.83 -10.42 7.20
C LEU A 330 20.37 -9.14 6.51
N GLN A 331 19.11 -8.73 6.68
CA GLN A 331 18.62 -7.45 6.14
C GLN A 331 19.29 -6.25 6.84
N SER A 332 19.48 -6.30 8.16
CA SER A 332 20.23 -5.27 8.90
C SER A 332 21.67 -5.17 8.42
N LEU A 333 22.32 -6.30 8.12
CA LEU A 333 23.68 -6.31 7.56
C LEU A 333 23.69 -5.80 6.12
N ALA A 334 22.72 -6.19 5.29
CA ALA A 334 22.58 -5.71 3.91
C ALA A 334 22.40 -4.19 3.86
N LEU A 335 21.67 -3.61 4.82
CA LEU A 335 21.52 -2.17 4.98
C LEU A 335 22.86 -1.46 5.23
N LEU A 336 23.82 -2.08 5.94
CA LEU A 336 25.18 -1.54 6.11
C LEU A 336 25.93 -1.41 4.78
N PHE A 337 25.50 -2.16 3.75
CA PHE A 337 26.02 -2.10 2.39
C PHE A 337 25.08 -1.33 1.43
N HIS A 338 24.17 -0.50 1.97
CA HIS A 338 23.18 0.27 1.21
C HIS A 338 22.23 -0.58 0.35
N VAL A 339 21.88 -1.78 0.81
CA VAL A 339 20.89 -2.66 0.15
C VAL A 339 19.61 -2.70 0.98
N GLY A 340 18.52 -2.17 0.43
CA GLY A 340 17.24 -1.97 1.12
C GLY A 340 17.27 -0.79 2.09
N THR A 341 16.22 -0.69 2.92
CA THR A 341 15.99 0.45 3.81
C THR A 341 15.82 0.07 5.27
N ASP A 342 15.89 1.05 6.18
CA ASP A 342 15.53 0.88 7.61
C ASP A 342 14.06 0.39 7.73
N TYR A 343 13.18 0.93 6.90
CA TYR A 343 11.80 0.48 6.79
C TYR A 343 11.69 -1.01 6.42
N ALA A 344 12.51 -1.52 5.50
CA ALA A 344 12.53 -2.94 5.14
C ALA A 344 12.95 -3.84 6.31
N VAL A 345 13.92 -3.43 7.14
CA VAL A 345 14.31 -4.16 8.36
C VAL A 345 13.14 -4.18 9.36
N LYS A 346 12.49 -3.03 9.58
CA LYS A 346 11.39 -2.89 10.54
C LYS A 346 10.17 -3.77 10.23
N LYS A 347 9.94 -4.14 8.97
CA LYS A 347 8.86 -5.07 8.60
C LYS A 347 8.97 -6.47 9.23
N TYR A 348 10.16 -6.91 9.64
CA TYR A 348 10.34 -8.18 10.35
C TYR A 348 9.79 -8.15 11.78
N VAL A 349 9.49 -6.97 12.33
CA VAL A 349 9.10 -6.81 13.73
C VAL A 349 7.89 -7.66 14.12
N TYR A 350 6.91 -7.83 13.22
CA TYR A 350 5.70 -8.62 13.49
C TYR A 350 6.02 -10.10 13.71
N ALA A 351 6.88 -10.66 12.85
CA ALA A 351 7.32 -12.04 12.94
C ALA A 351 8.24 -12.25 14.15
N LEU A 352 9.13 -11.30 14.45
CA LEU A 352 10.03 -11.36 15.61
C LEU A 352 9.28 -11.25 16.94
N HIS A 353 8.34 -10.32 17.08
CA HIS A 353 7.50 -10.20 18.28
C HIS A 353 6.66 -11.46 18.49
N THR A 354 6.09 -12.02 17.43
CA THR A 354 5.33 -13.27 17.51
C THR A 354 6.23 -14.44 17.92
N SER A 355 7.41 -14.55 17.32
CA SER A 355 8.40 -15.59 17.64
C SER A 355 8.87 -15.49 19.08
N LEU A 356 9.19 -14.28 19.55
CA LEU A 356 9.59 -14.05 20.94
C LEU A 356 8.51 -14.51 21.93
N LEU A 357 7.24 -14.15 21.70
CA LEU A 357 6.13 -14.58 22.55
C LEU A 357 6.01 -16.11 22.61
N LEU A 358 6.14 -16.77 21.46
CA LEU A 358 6.10 -18.24 21.39
C LEU A 358 7.28 -18.88 22.10
N GLU A 359 8.49 -18.37 21.92
CA GLU A 359 9.68 -18.97 22.52
C GLU A 359 9.72 -18.73 24.04
N LEU A 360 9.37 -17.53 24.50
CA LEU A 360 9.27 -17.22 25.92
C LEU A 360 8.20 -18.06 26.62
N CYS A 361 7.06 -18.35 25.97
CA CYS A 361 6.04 -19.21 26.57
C CYS A 361 6.52 -20.65 26.78
N MET A 362 7.58 -21.08 26.08
CA MET A 362 8.14 -22.43 26.23
C MET A 362 9.19 -22.54 27.33
N VAL A 363 9.78 -21.43 27.78
CA VAL A 363 10.86 -21.43 28.78
C VAL A 363 10.49 -22.17 30.07
N PRO A 364 9.31 -21.93 30.70
CA PRO A 364 8.96 -22.65 31.94
C PRO A 364 8.86 -24.17 31.74
N ALA A 365 8.33 -24.61 30.60
CA ALA A 365 8.23 -26.02 30.27
C ALA A 365 9.61 -26.66 30.06
N LEU A 366 10.54 -25.95 29.41
CA LEU A 366 11.92 -26.40 29.20
C LEU A 366 12.72 -26.46 30.50
N LEU A 367 12.60 -25.46 31.36
CA LEU A 367 13.27 -25.46 32.67
C LEU A 367 12.80 -26.65 33.52
N LEU A 368 11.49 -26.95 33.51
CA LEU A 368 10.95 -28.13 34.17
C LEU A 368 11.49 -29.44 33.56
N ALA A 369 11.61 -29.49 32.23
CA ALA A 369 12.17 -30.64 31.51
C ALA A 369 13.62 -30.91 31.91
N TRP A 370 14.41 -29.85 32.01
CA TRP A 370 15.83 -29.91 32.36
C TRP A 370 16.02 -30.44 33.78
N HIS A 371 15.27 -29.90 34.75
CA HIS A 371 15.38 -30.33 36.14
C HIS A 371 14.79 -31.73 36.41
N ARG A 372 13.71 -32.11 35.70
CA ARG A 372 13.01 -33.38 35.93
C ARG A 372 12.55 -34.00 34.61
N ARG A 373 13.45 -34.72 33.94
CA ARG A 373 13.20 -35.33 32.60
C ARG A 373 11.91 -36.16 32.52
N THR A 374 11.51 -36.84 33.59
CA THR A 374 10.27 -37.65 33.66
C THR A 374 9.01 -36.82 33.94
N ALA A 375 9.12 -35.58 34.42
CA ALA A 375 7.99 -34.76 34.84
C ALA A 375 7.11 -34.25 33.69
N LEU A 376 7.61 -34.27 32.45
CA LEU A 376 6.85 -33.87 31.26
C LEU A 376 5.95 -34.96 30.69
N TYR A 377 6.15 -36.22 31.08
CA TYR A 377 5.39 -37.37 30.62
C TYR A 377 4.45 -37.85 31.73
N PRO A 378 3.23 -37.30 31.82
CA PRO A 378 2.29 -37.67 32.87
C PRO A 378 1.84 -39.13 32.76
N THR A 379 1.41 -39.70 33.89
CA THR A 379 0.70 -40.98 33.95
C THR A 379 -0.55 -40.96 33.05
N PRO A 380 -1.08 -42.10 32.59
CA PRO A 380 -2.19 -42.16 31.64
C PRO A 380 -3.43 -41.34 32.04
N ALA A 381 -3.84 -41.42 33.31
CA ALA A 381 -4.97 -40.65 33.84
C ALA A 381 -4.72 -39.12 33.78
N ARG A 382 -3.52 -38.69 34.17
CA ARG A 382 -3.11 -37.27 34.07
C ARG A 382 -2.94 -36.84 32.61
N LYS A 383 -2.48 -37.71 31.71
CA LYS A 383 -2.35 -37.44 30.27
C LYS A 383 -3.69 -37.05 29.65
N LEU A 384 -4.79 -37.70 30.06
CA LEU A 384 -6.13 -37.34 29.61
C LEU A 384 -6.56 -35.96 30.10
N ALA A 385 -6.41 -35.68 31.40
CA ALA A 385 -6.79 -34.38 31.99
C ALA A 385 -6.00 -33.21 31.37
N TRP A 386 -4.67 -33.31 31.28
CA TRP A 386 -3.84 -32.29 30.64
C TRP A 386 -4.17 -32.15 29.14
N GLY A 387 -4.48 -33.25 28.46
CA GLY A 387 -4.90 -33.23 27.07
C GLY A 387 -6.23 -32.50 26.85
N GLN A 388 -7.19 -32.63 27.76
CA GLN A 388 -8.46 -31.87 27.73
C GLN A 388 -8.24 -30.38 28.04
N ALA A 389 -7.44 -30.07 29.07
CA ALA A 389 -7.09 -28.70 29.41
C ALA A 389 -6.43 -27.96 28.24
N ALA A 390 -5.45 -28.59 27.57
CA ALA A 390 -4.82 -28.02 26.37
C ALA A 390 -5.83 -27.75 25.25
N ARG A 391 -6.84 -28.61 25.08
CA ARG A 391 -7.88 -28.42 24.05
C ARG A 391 -8.77 -27.22 24.34
N LEU A 392 -9.19 -27.06 25.59
CA LEU A 392 -10.04 -25.94 26.01
C LEU A 392 -9.29 -24.60 26.04
N LEU A 393 -7.99 -24.63 26.34
CA LEU A 393 -7.16 -23.44 26.40
C LEU A 393 -6.88 -22.82 25.02
N SER A 394 -6.79 -23.61 23.95
CA SER A 394 -6.40 -23.07 22.63
C SER A 394 -7.43 -22.12 22.00
N PRO A 395 -8.75 -22.41 22.01
CA PRO A 395 -9.75 -21.45 21.54
C PRO A 395 -9.71 -20.12 22.31
N LEU A 396 -9.50 -20.17 23.63
CA LEU A 396 -9.34 -18.97 24.46
C LEU A 396 -8.09 -18.17 24.05
N LEU A 397 -6.95 -18.86 23.88
CA LEU A 397 -5.72 -18.23 23.42
C LEU A 397 -5.85 -17.63 22.02
N LEU A 398 -6.54 -18.33 21.10
CA LEU A 398 -6.81 -17.83 19.75
C LEU A 398 -7.62 -16.54 19.82
N ALA A 399 -8.73 -16.56 20.55
CA ALA A 399 -9.59 -15.38 20.71
C ALA A 399 -8.80 -14.22 21.32
N LEU A 400 -8.03 -14.44 22.39
CA LEU A 400 -7.25 -13.37 23.00
C LEU A 400 -6.16 -12.84 22.07
N ALA A 401 -5.39 -13.72 21.43
CA ALA A 401 -4.29 -13.31 20.55
C ALA A 401 -4.78 -12.46 19.39
N VAL A 402 -5.87 -12.88 18.73
CA VAL A 402 -6.47 -12.16 17.60
C VAL A 402 -7.13 -10.86 18.06
N LEU A 403 -8.00 -10.92 19.08
CA LEU A 403 -8.72 -9.74 19.56
C LEU A 403 -7.78 -8.72 20.16
N GLN A 404 -6.68 -9.11 20.81
CA GLN A 404 -5.76 -8.13 21.38
C GLN A 404 -5.03 -7.30 20.32
N GLN A 405 -4.77 -7.83 19.12
CA GLN A 405 -4.12 -7.04 18.06
C GLN A 405 -5.07 -6.01 17.45
N LEU A 406 -6.36 -6.31 17.42
CA LEU A 406 -7.35 -5.55 16.67
C LEU A 406 -8.30 -4.73 17.58
N SER A 407 -8.59 -5.21 18.79
CA SER A 407 -9.62 -4.66 19.70
C SER A 407 -9.24 -3.50 20.62
N PRO A 408 -7.97 -3.19 20.96
CA PRO A 408 -7.70 -1.99 21.77
C PRO A 408 -7.79 -0.70 20.96
N ARG A 409 -7.98 -0.80 19.63
CA ARG A 409 -8.06 0.36 18.73
C ARG A 409 -9.47 0.46 18.17
N ILE A 410 -10.03 1.66 18.22
CA ILE A 410 -11.31 1.98 17.61
C ILE A 410 -11.14 1.74 16.11
N PRO A 411 -11.97 0.90 15.45
CA PRO A 411 -11.95 0.76 14.00
C PRO A 411 -12.07 2.14 13.34
N HIS A 412 -11.33 2.36 12.26
CA HIS A 412 -11.41 3.60 11.49
C HIS A 412 -12.75 3.71 10.74
N ALA A 413 -13.31 2.56 10.35
CA ALA A 413 -14.63 2.49 9.71
C ALA A 413 -15.25 1.10 9.90
N ASP A 414 -16.59 1.05 9.81
CA ASP A 414 -17.34 -0.18 9.64
C ASP A 414 -17.21 -0.64 8.18
N THR A 415 -16.79 -1.90 7.98
CA THR A 415 -16.59 -2.44 6.62
C THR A 415 -17.90 -2.43 5.84
N SER A 416 -19.03 -2.75 6.46
CA SER A 416 -20.35 -2.76 5.82
C SER A 416 -20.76 -1.38 5.29
N THR A 417 -20.38 -0.30 5.96
CA THR A 417 -20.61 1.07 5.50
C THR A 417 -19.81 1.36 4.23
N LEU A 418 -18.53 0.99 4.22
CA LEU A 418 -17.68 1.16 3.03
C LEU A 418 -18.08 0.23 1.88
N VAL A 419 -18.57 -0.98 2.16
CA VAL A 419 -19.10 -1.91 1.14
C VAL A 419 -20.34 -1.35 0.48
N ARG A 420 -21.27 -0.76 1.25
CA ARG A 420 -22.44 -0.08 0.66
C ARG A 420 -22.00 1.08 -0.25
N LEU A 421 -21.00 1.85 0.17
CA LEU A 421 -20.44 2.93 -0.62
C LEU A 421 -19.75 2.41 -1.89
N GLU A 422 -18.92 1.36 -1.79
CA GLU A 422 -18.30 0.68 -2.93
C GLU A 422 -19.36 0.26 -3.97
N GLN A 423 -20.43 -0.39 -3.52
CA GLN A 423 -21.52 -0.85 -4.39
C GLN A 423 -22.26 0.30 -5.06
N GLN A 424 -22.52 1.39 -4.32
CA GLN A 424 -23.12 2.60 -4.88
C GLN A 424 -22.22 3.23 -5.95
N LEU A 425 -20.93 3.42 -5.66
CA LEU A 425 -19.96 4.00 -6.61
C LEU A 425 -19.77 3.12 -7.85
N THR A 426 -19.68 1.80 -7.66
CA THR A 426 -19.61 0.83 -8.77
C THR A 426 -20.84 0.90 -9.66
N THR A 427 -22.03 1.01 -9.06
CA THR A 427 -23.29 1.16 -9.80
C THR A 427 -23.31 2.45 -10.62
N VAL A 428 -22.82 3.56 -10.08
CA VAL A 428 -22.71 4.83 -10.80
C VAL A 428 -21.77 4.71 -12.00
N ARG A 429 -20.59 4.13 -11.79
CA ARG A 429 -19.62 3.88 -12.86
C ARG A 429 -20.23 3.06 -13.99
N ASP A 430 -20.83 1.92 -13.66
CA ASP A 430 -21.28 0.95 -14.67
C ASP A 430 -22.53 1.40 -15.43
N LEU A 431 -23.39 2.23 -14.82
CA LEU A 431 -24.68 2.60 -15.41
C LEU A 431 -24.79 4.04 -15.89
N ARG A 432 -23.97 4.97 -15.40
CA ARG A 432 -24.21 6.41 -15.58
C ARG A 432 -23.06 7.18 -16.21
N LEU A 433 -21.86 6.63 -16.24
CA LEU A 433 -20.67 7.37 -16.64
C LEU A 433 -20.14 6.87 -17.98
N ALA A 434 -20.17 7.74 -18.98
CA ALA A 434 -19.29 7.68 -20.13
C ALA A 434 -18.16 8.69 -19.88
N GLU A 435 -16.97 8.21 -19.52
CA GLU A 435 -15.86 9.11 -19.20
C GLU A 435 -15.38 9.84 -20.46
N PRO A 436 -15.35 11.19 -20.46
CA PRO A 436 -14.76 11.94 -21.57
C PRO A 436 -13.28 11.59 -21.70
N ALA A 437 -12.77 11.47 -22.93
CA ALA A 437 -11.37 11.15 -23.17
C ALA A 437 -10.44 12.15 -22.43
N GLY A 438 -9.54 11.61 -21.60
CA GLY A 438 -8.58 12.40 -20.82
C GLY A 438 -9.15 13.08 -19.57
N ARG A 439 -10.38 12.75 -19.15
CA ARG A 439 -10.97 13.23 -17.90
C ARG A 439 -11.46 12.06 -17.06
N TYR A 440 -11.39 12.20 -15.74
CA TYR A 440 -11.71 11.13 -14.81
C TYR A 440 -12.83 11.49 -13.86
N THR A 441 -13.47 10.46 -13.31
CA THR A 441 -14.42 10.60 -12.20
C THR A 441 -13.70 10.50 -10.87
N TYR A 442 -13.75 11.57 -10.07
CA TYR A 442 -13.16 11.60 -8.75
C TYR A 442 -14.23 11.41 -7.68
N ALA A 443 -13.93 10.62 -6.66
CA ALA A 443 -14.75 10.52 -5.46
C ALA A 443 -14.04 11.29 -4.34
N ALA A 444 -14.66 12.37 -3.84
CA ALA A 444 -14.04 13.27 -2.87
C ALA A 444 -15.03 13.65 -1.77
N ARG A 445 -14.51 13.85 -0.55
CA ARG A 445 -15.29 14.32 0.61
C ARG A 445 -16.56 13.49 0.83
N LEU A 446 -16.39 12.16 0.86
CA LEU A 446 -17.48 11.18 0.95
C LEU A 446 -18.04 11.00 2.39
N GLY A 447 -17.70 11.89 3.32
CA GLY A 447 -18.08 11.74 4.74
C GLY A 447 -17.37 10.58 5.44
N VAL A 448 -16.28 10.09 4.86
CA VAL A 448 -15.39 9.05 5.40
C VAL A 448 -13.94 9.54 5.34
N SER A 449 -12.99 8.79 5.90
CA SER A 449 -11.56 9.15 5.86
C SER A 449 -11.10 9.49 4.43
N PRO A 450 -10.27 10.54 4.24
CA PRO A 450 -9.79 10.96 2.91
C PRO A 450 -9.10 9.85 2.12
N ALA A 451 -8.43 8.92 2.81
CA ALA A 451 -7.81 7.76 2.19
C ALA A 451 -8.82 6.80 1.53
N TYR A 452 -10.05 6.70 2.04
CA TYR A 452 -11.10 5.90 1.39
C TYR A 452 -11.65 6.59 0.14
N ALA A 453 -11.74 7.92 0.14
CA ALA A 453 -12.11 8.68 -1.05
C ALA A 453 -11.05 8.52 -2.16
N TYR A 454 -9.77 8.61 -1.79
CA TYR A 454 -8.64 8.26 -2.65
C TYR A 454 -8.74 6.81 -3.16
N MET A 455 -8.95 5.84 -2.27
CA MET A 455 -9.11 4.42 -2.60
C MET A 455 -10.18 4.17 -3.66
N PHE A 456 -11.38 4.73 -3.49
CA PHE A 456 -12.45 4.54 -4.46
C PHE A 456 -12.18 5.27 -5.78
N SER A 457 -11.53 6.43 -5.74
CA SER A 457 -11.12 7.15 -6.96
C SER A 457 -10.18 6.32 -7.82
N ILE A 458 -9.11 5.77 -7.24
CA ILE A 458 -8.14 4.97 -8.01
C ILE A 458 -8.67 3.56 -8.33
N GLY A 459 -9.43 2.93 -7.42
CA GLY A 459 -9.84 1.54 -7.56
C GLY A 459 -11.16 1.32 -8.30
N VAL A 460 -12.18 2.16 -8.06
CA VAL A 460 -13.47 2.05 -8.74
C VAL A 460 -13.40 2.77 -10.09
N PHE A 461 -12.95 4.03 -10.09
CA PHE A 461 -12.99 4.91 -11.27
C PHE A 461 -11.69 4.92 -12.09
N GLY A 462 -10.58 4.42 -11.56
CA GLY A 462 -9.33 4.38 -12.31
C GLY A 462 -8.63 5.70 -12.51
N VAL A 463 -8.82 6.61 -11.57
CA VAL A 463 -8.08 7.86 -11.52
C VAL A 463 -6.56 7.57 -11.46
N PRO A 464 -5.73 8.20 -12.31
CA PRO A 464 -4.28 8.14 -12.24
C PRO A 464 -3.74 8.58 -10.88
N ARG A 465 -2.63 8.00 -10.43
CA ARG A 465 -1.95 8.40 -9.17
C ARG A 465 -1.11 9.67 -9.37
N ASP A 466 -1.76 10.78 -9.66
CA ASP A 466 -1.16 12.10 -9.90
C ASP A 466 -1.46 13.10 -8.76
N ASN A 467 -1.19 14.39 -9.00
CA ASN A 467 -1.44 15.46 -8.03
C ASN A 467 -2.92 15.58 -7.66
N ASN A 468 -3.84 15.39 -8.61
CA ASN A 468 -5.29 15.45 -8.34
C ASN A 468 -5.73 14.32 -7.42
N ALA A 469 -5.18 13.11 -7.60
CA ALA A 469 -5.41 12.03 -6.65
C ALA A 469 -4.77 12.32 -5.29
N GLY A 470 -3.60 12.98 -5.27
CA GLY A 470 -2.93 13.45 -4.06
C GLY A 470 -3.77 14.44 -3.24
N ASP A 471 -4.48 15.36 -3.89
CA ASP A 471 -5.37 16.33 -3.22
C ASP A 471 -6.45 15.64 -2.38
N LEU A 472 -6.94 14.48 -2.83
CA LEU A 472 -7.95 13.70 -2.11
C LEU A 472 -7.48 13.26 -0.72
N LEU A 473 -6.19 12.97 -0.55
CA LEU A 473 -5.62 12.58 0.75
C LEU A 473 -5.63 13.73 1.77
N GLY A 474 -5.71 14.99 1.29
CA GLY A 474 -5.86 16.18 2.11
C GLY A 474 -7.31 16.57 2.42
N ASP A 475 -8.29 15.70 2.13
CA ASP A 475 -9.74 15.99 2.15
C ASP A 475 -10.15 17.16 1.22
N ARG A 476 -9.43 17.33 0.12
CA ARG A 476 -9.69 18.39 -0.87
C ARG A 476 -10.34 17.81 -2.12
N ILE A 477 -11.00 18.68 -2.87
CA ILE A 477 -11.36 18.37 -4.27
C ILE A 477 -10.10 18.48 -5.14
N PRO A 478 -10.06 17.83 -6.33
CA PRO A 478 -8.94 17.96 -7.26
C PRO A 478 -8.63 19.42 -7.61
N GLY A 479 -7.35 19.80 -7.58
CA GLY A 479 -6.90 21.16 -7.89
C GLY A 479 -6.94 21.49 -9.38
N ASP A 480 -6.55 20.56 -10.25
CA ASP A 480 -6.68 20.70 -11.70
C ASP A 480 -8.04 20.20 -12.17
N LEU A 481 -9.03 21.10 -12.09
CA LEU A 481 -10.41 20.84 -12.51
C LEU A 481 -10.55 20.55 -14.02
N ALA A 482 -9.54 20.84 -14.85
CA ALA A 482 -9.59 20.54 -16.29
C ALA A 482 -9.59 19.02 -16.57
N GLN A 483 -9.02 18.24 -15.66
CA GLN A 483 -8.96 16.77 -15.72
C GLN A 483 -10.16 16.10 -15.06
N VAL A 484 -11.03 16.87 -14.39
CA VAL A 484 -12.22 16.34 -13.73
C VAL A 484 -13.35 16.25 -14.76
N GLY A 485 -13.78 15.03 -15.07
CA GLY A 485 -14.99 14.79 -15.84
C GLY A 485 -16.21 14.93 -14.94
N HIS A 486 -16.16 14.22 -13.82
CA HIS A 486 -17.21 14.21 -12.81
C HIS A 486 -16.62 14.20 -11.40
N LEU A 487 -17.33 14.80 -10.44
CA LEU A 487 -16.99 14.75 -9.03
C LEU A 487 -18.15 14.15 -8.23
N LEU A 488 -17.92 13.02 -7.58
CA LEU A 488 -18.84 12.37 -6.66
C LEU A 488 -18.52 12.80 -5.22
N THR A 489 -19.50 13.36 -4.53
CA THR A 489 -19.37 13.83 -3.15
C THR A 489 -20.64 13.61 -2.33
N ILE A 490 -20.64 13.92 -1.03
CA ILE A 490 -21.85 13.87 -0.20
C ILE A 490 -22.86 14.93 -0.63
N ALA A 491 -24.15 14.59 -0.56
CA ALA A 491 -25.22 15.49 -1.00
C ALA A 491 -25.22 16.84 -0.26
N SER A 492 -24.92 16.84 1.04
CA SER A 492 -24.89 18.06 1.86
C SER A 492 -23.81 19.06 1.42
N LEU A 493 -22.66 18.57 0.94
CA LEU A 493 -21.63 19.45 0.40
C LEU A 493 -22.08 20.04 -0.94
N ALA A 494 -22.71 19.23 -1.78
CA ALA A 494 -23.22 19.66 -3.07
C ALA A 494 -24.39 20.65 -2.96
N GLU A 495 -25.03 20.78 -1.80
CA GLU A 495 -26.06 21.81 -1.56
C GLU A 495 -25.46 23.21 -1.30
N ALA A 496 -24.18 23.29 -0.94
CA ALA A 496 -23.50 24.56 -0.76
C ALA A 496 -23.14 25.20 -2.12
N GLN A 497 -23.21 26.52 -2.22
CA GLN A 497 -22.63 27.24 -3.35
C GLN A 497 -21.09 27.17 -3.29
N PRO A 498 -20.37 27.05 -4.43
CA PRO A 498 -20.88 27.04 -5.80
C PRO A 498 -21.38 25.67 -6.32
N TYR A 499 -21.19 24.58 -5.58
CA TYR A 499 -21.43 23.20 -6.02
C TYR A 499 -22.87 22.92 -6.45
N ALA A 500 -23.85 23.57 -5.80
CA ALA A 500 -25.28 23.34 -6.04
C ALA A 500 -25.71 23.56 -7.49
N ARG A 501 -25.02 24.44 -8.23
CA ARG A 501 -25.31 24.72 -9.64
C ARG A 501 -24.79 23.64 -10.58
N CYS A 502 -23.77 22.90 -10.17
CA CYS A 502 -23.12 21.88 -10.97
C CYS A 502 -23.66 20.48 -10.70
N ARG A 503 -24.65 20.35 -9.81
CA ARG A 503 -25.28 19.08 -9.47
C ARG A 503 -26.10 18.55 -10.64
N GLN A 504 -25.83 17.30 -11.00
CA GLN A 504 -26.61 16.57 -12.01
C GLN A 504 -27.89 15.99 -11.39
N VAL A 505 -28.97 15.99 -12.18
CA VAL A 505 -30.33 15.57 -11.77
C VAL A 505 -30.34 14.11 -11.29
N ASP A 506 -29.56 13.25 -11.93
CA ASP A 506 -29.49 11.82 -11.63
C ASP A 506 -28.47 11.49 -10.53
N SER A 507 -28.42 12.29 -9.46
CA SER A 507 -27.54 12.03 -8.32
C SER A 507 -28.00 10.79 -7.53
N PRO A 508 -27.09 9.89 -7.09
CA PRO A 508 -27.45 8.74 -6.24
C PRO A 508 -27.94 9.17 -4.86
N ALA A 509 -28.75 8.34 -4.20
CA ALA A 509 -29.22 8.64 -2.84
C ALA A 509 -28.04 8.82 -1.86
N GLY A 510 -28.01 9.96 -1.14
CA GLY A 510 -26.95 10.31 -0.18
C GLY A 510 -25.68 10.90 -0.82
N LEU A 511 -25.51 10.79 -2.14
CA LEU A 511 -24.39 11.34 -2.88
C LEU A 511 -24.89 12.42 -3.86
N ALA A 512 -23.95 13.18 -4.39
CA ALA A 512 -24.17 14.12 -5.46
C ALA A 512 -23.12 13.91 -6.55
N LEU A 513 -23.59 13.84 -7.79
CA LEU A 513 -22.74 13.81 -8.97
C LEU A 513 -22.68 15.24 -9.51
N LEU A 514 -21.47 15.79 -9.57
CA LEU A 514 -21.21 17.14 -10.05
C LEU A 514 -20.51 17.10 -11.40
N ASP A 515 -20.90 17.97 -12.32
CA ASP A 515 -20.25 18.14 -13.62
C ASP A 515 -18.93 18.89 -13.49
N GLY A 516 -17.83 18.27 -13.93
CA GLY A 516 -16.49 18.84 -13.78
C GLY A 516 -16.27 20.12 -14.58
N ALA A 517 -16.87 20.25 -15.77
CA ALA A 517 -16.74 21.46 -16.58
C ALA A 517 -17.50 22.65 -15.96
N CYS A 518 -18.67 22.40 -15.38
CA CYS A 518 -19.38 23.38 -14.58
C CYS A 518 -18.56 23.79 -13.35
N LEU A 519 -17.99 22.82 -12.62
CA LEU A 519 -17.17 23.12 -11.45
C LEU A 519 -15.96 23.99 -11.80
N GLN A 520 -15.27 23.68 -12.90
CA GLN A 520 -14.17 24.50 -13.41
C GLN A 520 -14.65 25.93 -13.68
N ALA A 521 -15.81 26.10 -14.32
CA ALA A 521 -16.34 27.41 -14.65
C ALA A 521 -16.77 28.24 -13.43
N GLU A 522 -17.27 27.59 -12.36
CA GLU A 522 -17.74 28.27 -11.15
C GLU A 522 -16.62 28.52 -10.13
N ILE A 523 -15.65 27.60 -9.99
CA ILE A 523 -14.57 27.67 -8.98
C ILE A 523 -13.32 28.37 -9.52
N SER A 524 -13.03 28.20 -10.82
CA SER A 524 -11.90 28.83 -11.50
C SER A 524 -12.42 29.72 -12.64
N PRO A 525 -13.18 30.79 -12.34
CA PRO A 525 -13.58 31.74 -13.38
C PRO A 525 -12.31 32.30 -14.05
N PRO A 526 -12.33 32.57 -15.37
CA PRO A 526 -11.18 33.16 -16.05
C PRO A 526 -10.74 34.42 -15.29
N GLU A 527 -9.44 34.53 -15.01
CA GLU A 527 -8.91 35.61 -14.18
C GLU A 527 -9.39 36.96 -14.73
N GLN A 528 -10.01 37.76 -13.86
CA GLN A 528 -10.44 39.13 -14.20
C GLN A 528 -9.23 40.03 -14.51
N HIS A 529 -8.03 39.58 -14.17
CA HIS A 529 -6.76 40.25 -14.39
C HIS A 529 -5.70 39.24 -14.81
N ILE A 530 -5.22 39.33 -16.05
CA ILE A 530 -4.16 38.48 -16.59
C ILE A 530 -2.86 39.30 -16.62
N ALA A 531 -1.88 38.93 -15.81
CA ALA A 531 -0.54 39.52 -15.85
C ALA A 531 0.35 38.82 -16.91
N LEU A 532 1.06 39.60 -17.73
CA LEU A 532 1.97 39.10 -18.77
C LEU A 532 3.43 39.13 -18.28
N THR A 533 3.67 38.57 -17.10
CA THR A 533 4.98 38.60 -16.40
C THR A 533 5.55 37.21 -16.17
N ASP A 534 6.84 37.13 -15.84
CA ASP A 534 7.55 35.88 -15.49
C ASP A 534 6.98 35.15 -14.26
N LYS A 535 6.18 35.84 -13.43
CA LYS A 535 5.51 35.30 -12.25
C LYS A 535 4.21 34.55 -12.57
N ASN A 536 3.74 34.57 -13.81
CA ASN A 536 2.54 33.84 -14.24
C ASN A 536 2.87 32.82 -15.35
N PRO A 537 3.53 31.70 -15.02
CA PRO A 537 4.07 30.76 -16.01
C PRO A 537 2.98 29.99 -16.79
N ALA A 538 1.74 29.96 -16.30
CA ALA A 538 0.58 29.34 -16.96
C ALA A 538 -0.27 30.41 -17.66
N MET A 539 0.33 31.18 -18.58
CA MET A 539 -0.38 32.25 -19.27
C MET A 539 -1.62 31.71 -20.00
N LEU A 540 -2.81 32.18 -19.60
CA LEU A 540 -4.10 31.85 -20.25
C LEU A 540 -4.21 32.41 -21.68
N CYS A 541 -3.30 33.31 -22.08
CA CYS A 541 -3.30 33.94 -23.40
C CYS A 541 -2.20 33.37 -24.31
N GLN A 542 -2.52 33.21 -25.59
CA GLN A 542 -1.54 32.93 -26.63
C GLN A 542 -0.93 34.24 -27.14
N LEU A 543 0.40 34.35 -27.07
CA LEU A 543 1.16 35.50 -27.53
C LEU A 543 1.92 35.16 -28.82
N THR A 544 1.87 36.03 -29.81
CA THR A 544 2.67 35.94 -31.05
C THR A 544 3.31 37.30 -31.33
N GLY A 545 4.60 37.32 -31.69
CA GLY A 545 5.33 38.59 -31.88
C GLY A 545 5.70 39.30 -30.57
N PHE A 546 5.73 38.57 -29.46
CA PHE A 546 6.24 39.02 -28.15
C PHE A 546 7.52 38.27 -27.78
N SER A 547 8.35 38.87 -26.93
CA SER A 547 9.46 38.18 -26.28
C SER A 547 8.98 37.31 -25.12
N ALA A 548 9.89 36.53 -24.53
CA ALA A 548 9.62 35.84 -23.27
C ALA A 548 9.14 36.84 -22.19
N PRO A 549 8.23 36.43 -21.29
CA PRO A 549 7.78 37.27 -20.19
C PRO A 549 8.92 37.70 -19.27
N GLU A 550 8.91 38.97 -18.87
CA GLU A 550 9.86 39.58 -17.93
C GLU A 550 9.11 40.00 -16.64
N GLN A 551 9.83 40.42 -15.60
CA GLN A 551 9.24 40.80 -14.30
C GLN A 551 8.14 41.86 -14.41
N ASN A 552 8.23 42.75 -15.40
CA ASN A 552 7.36 43.92 -15.54
C ASN A 552 6.36 43.82 -16.69
N GLY A 553 6.40 42.74 -17.49
CA GLY A 553 5.55 42.57 -18.66
C GLY A 553 6.26 41.79 -19.76
N SER A 554 5.60 41.70 -20.92
CA SER A 554 6.17 41.09 -22.13
C SER A 554 6.31 42.15 -23.21
N TRP A 555 7.53 42.31 -23.75
CA TRP A 555 7.79 43.23 -24.84
C TRP A 555 7.32 42.66 -26.18
N SER A 556 6.77 43.51 -27.05
CA SER A 556 6.66 43.19 -28.47
C SER A 556 8.06 42.98 -29.05
N SER A 557 8.26 41.94 -29.85
CA SER A 557 9.54 41.63 -30.50
C SER A 557 9.52 41.84 -32.02
N ALA A 558 8.39 42.29 -32.57
CA ALA A 558 8.18 42.56 -33.99
C ALA A 558 7.24 43.77 -34.19
N LYS A 559 7.25 44.35 -35.39
CA LYS A 559 6.30 45.43 -35.81
C LYS A 559 4.84 45.02 -35.81
N THR A 560 4.53 43.72 -35.74
CA THR A 560 3.16 43.22 -35.57
C THR A 560 3.16 42.16 -34.48
N ALA A 561 2.23 42.28 -33.54
CA ALA A 561 2.07 41.33 -32.44
C ALA A 561 0.59 41.00 -32.22
N VAL A 562 0.32 39.80 -31.72
CA VAL A 562 -1.04 39.31 -31.48
C VAL A 562 -1.15 38.75 -30.07
N ILE A 563 -2.21 39.16 -29.36
CA ILE A 563 -2.61 38.60 -28.07
C ILE A 563 -3.98 37.97 -28.25
N ALA A 564 -4.10 36.67 -27.97
CA ALA A 564 -5.39 35.96 -27.95
C ALA A 564 -5.66 35.42 -26.55
N CYS A 565 -6.72 35.89 -25.89
CA CYS A 565 -7.10 35.52 -24.52
C CYS A 565 -8.55 35.05 -24.45
N PRO A 566 -8.90 34.10 -23.54
CA PRO A 566 -10.29 33.85 -23.19
C PRO A 566 -10.89 35.05 -22.45
N VAL A 567 -12.16 35.37 -22.71
CA VAL A 567 -12.89 36.43 -22.00
C VAL A 567 -13.72 35.81 -20.87
N PRO A 568 -13.66 36.33 -19.63
CA PRO A 568 -14.49 35.86 -18.54
C PRO A 568 -15.98 36.02 -18.85
N LYS A 569 -16.79 35.00 -18.57
CA LYS A 569 -18.24 35.07 -18.79
C LYS A 569 -18.91 36.15 -17.94
N ARG A 570 -18.37 36.44 -16.74
CA ARG A 570 -18.86 37.47 -15.83
C ARG A 570 -17.73 38.12 -15.04
N VAL A 571 -17.78 39.44 -14.91
CA VAL A 571 -17.01 40.26 -13.97
C VAL A 571 -18.00 40.94 -13.04
N ALA A 572 -17.81 40.82 -11.72
CA ALA A 572 -18.76 41.34 -10.71
C ALA A 572 -20.25 40.97 -10.99
N GLY A 573 -20.51 39.78 -11.53
CA GLY A 573 -21.85 39.27 -11.82
C GLY A 573 -22.47 39.72 -13.16
N LYS A 574 -21.79 40.54 -13.96
CA LYS A 574 -22.26 41.01 -15.29
C LYS A 574 -21.30 40.57 -16.40
N PRO A 575 -21.76 40.40 -17.66
CA PRO A 575 -20.84 40.18 -18.78
C PRO A 575 -19.89 41.36 -18.92
N PRO A 576 -18.57 41.14 -19.09
CA PRO A 576 -17.64 42.24 -19.26
C PRO A 576 -17.94 42.97 -20.57
N THR A 577 -17.92 44.29 -20.51
CA THR A 577 -18.09 45.16 -21.67
C THR A 577 -16.79 45.85 -22.07
N LEU A 578 -15.76 45.73 -21.22
CA LEU A 578 -14.50 46.43 -21.40
C LEU A 578 -13.31 45.53 -21.08
N ALA A 579 -12.25 45.64 -21.88
CA ALA A 579 -10.92 45.16 -21.56
C ALA A 579 -9.97 46.34 -21.40
N VAL A 580 -9.18 46.36 -20.33
CA VAL A 580 -8.17 47.39 -20.05
C VAL A 580 -6.79 46.79 -20.23
N LEU A 581 -6.04 47.30 -21.22
CA LEU A 581 -4.67 46.87 -21.51
C LEU A 581 -3.67 47.83 -20.86
N ALA A 582 -2.86 47.34 -19.93
CA ALA A 582 -1.78 48.12 -19.33
C ALA A 582 -0.52 48.03 -20.18
N THR A 583 -0.09 49.17 -20.73
CA THR A 583 0.98 49.24 -21.74
C THR A 583 2.05 50.27 -21.40
N GLN A 584 3.26 50.03 -21.86
CA GLN A 584 4.38 50.97 -21.81
C GLN A 584 5.14 50.95 -23.13
N ALA A 585 5.46 52.10 -23.71
CA ALA A 585 6.20 52.16 -24.96
C ALA A 585 7.72 52.20 -24.76
N PHE A 586 8.45 51.70 -25.77
CA PHE A 586 9.89 51.87 -25.88
C PHE A 586 10.20 53.22 -26.56
N LEU A 587 10.74 54.18 -25.81
CA LEU A 587 10.88 55.59 -26.24
C LEU A 587 12.30 56.15 -26.15
N GLU A 588 13.30 55.36 -25.74
CA GLU A 588 14.66 55.82 -25.39
C GLU A 588 15.23 56.92 -26.30
N SER A 589 15.32 56.67 -27.61
CA SER A 589 15.78 57.65 -28.60
C SER A 589 14.72 57.96 -29.65
N LEU A 590 13.46 57.61 -29.39
CA LEU A 590 12.34 57.83 -30.28
C LEU A 590 11.45 58.95 -29.75
N PRO A 591 11.17 60.01 -30.53
CA PRO A 591 10.30 61.09 -30.07
C PRO A 591 8.84 60.65 -29.93
N LEU A 592 8.46 59.53 -30.57
CA LEU A 592 7.10 59.03 -30.64
C LEU A 592 7.09 57.52 -30.92
N GLN A 593 6.18 56.80 -30.27
CA GLN A 593 5.80 55.43 -30.64
C GLN A 593 4.29 55.37 -30.90
N ARG A 594 3.87 54.94 -32.10
CA ARG A 594 2.47 54.66 -32.42
C ARG A 594 2.14 53.18 -32.21
N LEU A 595 0.93 52.96 -31.70
CA LEU A 595 0.33 51.64 -31.53
C LEU A 595 -1.06 51.65 -32.15
N GLU A 596 -1.27 50.84 -33.17
CA GLU A 596 -2.60 50.60 -33.71
C GLU A 596 -3.11 49.25 -33.20
N ILE A 597 -4.27 49.24 -32.54
CA ILE A 597 -4.87 48.03 -31.98
C ILE A 597 -6.18 47.73 -32.69
N ARG A 598 -6.30 46.52 -33.22
CA ARG A 598 -7.58 45.95 -33.67
C ARG A 598 -8.08 44.95 -32.64
N VAL A 599 -9.31 45.15 -32.17
CA VAL A 599 -10.00 44.25 -31.24
C VAL A 599 -10.92 43.36 -32.05
N ASN A 600 -10.70 42.04 -32.04
CA ASN A 600 -11.53 41.05 -32.74
C ASN A 600 -11.77 41.39 -34.24
N GLY A 601 -10.77 41.96 -34.91
CA GLY A 601 -10.85 42.36 -36.33
C GLY A 601 -11.62 43.65 -36.61
N ALA A 602 -12.08 44.37 -35.58
CA ALA A 602 -12.73 45.67 -35.74
C ALA A 602 -11.77 46.76 -36.28
N ALA A 603 -12.32 47.95 -36.57
CA ALA A 603 -11.55 49.10 -37.01
C ALA A 603 -10.41 49.42 -36.02
N PRO A 604 -9.19 49.74 -36.51
CA PRO A 604 -8.05 49.99 -35.64
C PRO A 604 -8.25 51.27 -34.81
N ALA A 605 -7.98 51.18 -33.52
CA ALA A 605 -7.80 52.32 -32.65
C ALA A 605 -6.30 52.68 -32.60
N THR A 606 -5.96 53.96 -32.78
CA THR A 606 -4.57 54.42 -32.77
C THR A 606 -4.25 55.14 -31.46
N PHE A 607 -3.18 54.70 -30.82
CA PHE A 607 -2.63 55.28 -29.61
C PHE A 607 -1.22 55.82 -29.88
N ARG A 608 -0.86 56.88 -29.16
CA ARG A 608 0.42 57.59 -29.29
C ARG A 608 1.08 57.66 -27.92
N TYR A 609 2.36 57.33 -27.89
CA TYR A 609 3.22 57.44 -26.71
C TYR A 609 4.37 58.39 -27.04
N ASP A 610 4.69 59.22 -26.06
CA ASP A 610 5.78 60.19 -26.08
C ASP A 610 6.41 60.26 -24.68
N ALA A 611 7.45 61.08 -24.52
CA ALA A 611 8.16 61.22 -23.25
C ALA A 611 7.26 61.69 -22.09
N ALA A 612 6.17 62.43 -22.38
CA ALA A 612 5.22 62.87 -21.36
C ALA A 612 4.25 61.76 -20.96
N THR A 613 3.95 60.82 -21.86
CA THR A 613 3.02 59.71 -21.64
C THR A 613 3.61 58.35 -22.08
N PRO A 614 4.68 57.87 -21.42
CA PRO A 614 5.37 56.64 -21.81
C PRO A 614 4.60 55.37 -21.48
N ALA A 615 3.59 55.45 -20.60
CA ALA A 615 2.72 54.33 -20.22
C ALA A 615 1.25 54.75 -20.24
N ARG A 616 0.37 53.83 -20.61
CA ARG A 616 -1.07 54.06 -20.72
C ARG A 616 -1.90 52.83 -20.36
N LEU A 617 -3.08 53.07 -19.81
CA LEU A 617 -4.16 52.10 -19.73
C LEU A 617 -5.06 52.33 -20.94
N LEU A 618 -5.23 51.30 -21.77
CA LEU A 618 -6.03 51.38 -22.98
C LEU A 618 -7.36 50.68 -22.74
N GLU A 619 -8.43 51.46 -22.80
CA GLU A 619 -9.80 50.98 -22.72
C GLU A 619 -10.26 50.47 -24.08
N LEU A 620 -10.53 49.17 -24.16
CA LEU A 620 -10.88 48.46 -25.39
C LEU A 620 -12.30 47.89 -25.25
N PRO A 621 -13.27 48.36 -26.04
CA PRO A 621 -14.64 47.86 -25.95
C PRO A 621 -14.71 46.40 -26.39
N LEU A 622 -15.42 45.59 -25.61
CA LEU A 622 -15.69 44.20 -25.95
C LEU A 622 -17.05 44.09 -26.64
N PRO A 623 -17.16 43.29 -27.73
CA PRO A 623 -18.46 42.92 -28.27
C PRO A 623 -19.32 42.25 -27.20
N ALA A 624 -20.63 42.50 -27.23
CA ALA A 624 -21.56 41.83 -26.32
C ALA A 624 -21.43 40.30 -26.47
N ASN A 625 -21.28 39.60 -25.34
CA ASN A 625 -21.09 38.14 -25.28
C ASN A 625 -19.81 37.62 -25.94
N ALA A 626 -18.75 38.42 -26.06
CA ALA A 626 -17.45 37.93 -26.53
C ALA A 626 -16.94 36.79 -25.65
N THR A 627 -16.63 35.65 -26.25
CA THR A 627 -16.03 34.49 -25.56
C THR A 627 -14.50 34.50 -25.65
N ALA A 628 -13.95 35.30 -26.55
CA ALA A 628 -12.51 35.46 -26.78
C ALA A 628 -12.17 36.90 -27.16
N LEU A 629 -10.95 37.31 -26.81
CA LEU A 629 -10.34 38.60 -27.11
C LEU A 629 -9.10 38.35 -27.97
N THR A 630 -9.10 38.87 -29.19
CA THR A 630 -7.94 38.90 -30.07
C THR A 630 -7.54 40.35 -30.30
N LEU A 631 -6.35 40.72 -29.83
CA LEU A 631 -5.75 42.03 -30.05
C LEU A 631 -4.66 41.89 -31.11
N THR A 632 -4.82 42.56 -32.23
CA THR A 632 -3.74 42.71 -33.23
C THR A 632 -3.12 44.08 -33.07
N LEU A 633 -1.85 44.11 -32.66
CA LEU A 633 -1.05 45.31 -32.45
C LEU A 633 -0.17 45.54 -33.68
N SER A 634 -0.30 46.72 -34.31
CA SER A 634 0.64 47.21 -35.32
C SER A 634 1.48 48.35 -34.74
N LEU A 635 2.79 48.21 -34.87
CA LEU A 635 3.81 49.02 -34.23
C LEU A 635 4.75 49.60 -35.31
N PRO A 636 4.30 50.57 -36.11
CA PRO A 636 5.07 51.06 -37.26
C PRO A 636 6.41 51.70 -36.86
N ASP A 637 6.48 52.23 -35.64
CA ASP A 637 7.63 52.94 -35.13
C ASP A 637 8.59 52.03 -34.32
N ALA A 638 8.27 50.74 -34.13
CA ALA A 638 9.12 49.82 -33.36
C ALA A 638 10.54 49.77 -33.93
N ARG A 639 11.54 49.81 -33.03
CA ARG A 639 12.96 49.76 -33.37
C ARG A 639 13.70 48.91 -32.35
N SER A 640 14.79 48.27 -32.79
CA SER A 640 15.64 47.55 -31.87
C SER A 640 16.60 48.49 -31.14
N PRO A 641 16.94 48.21 -29.86
CA PRO A 641 17.99 48.93 -29.16
C PRO A 641 19.31 48.95 -29.95
N GLN A 642 19.62 47.86 -30.67
CA GLN A 642 20.77 47.81 -31.58
C GLN A 642 20.68 48.83 -32.72
N ALA A 643 19.53 48.96 -33.38
CA ALA A 643 19.36 49.94 -34.46
C ALA A 643 19.46 51.41 -33.96
N LEU A 644 19.22 51.64 -32.68
CA LEU A 644 19.38 52.94 -32.02
C LEU A 644 20.78 53.15 -31.40
N GLY A 645 21.68 52.17 -31.49
CA GLY A 645 23.03 52.25 -30.90
C GLY A 645 23.07 52.13 -29.37
N LEU A 646 22.01 51.60 -28.75
CA LEU A 646 21.85 51.51 -27.29
C LEU A 646 22.33 50.17 -26.70
N GLY A 647 22.60 49.16 -27.54
CA GLY A 647 23.04 47.83 -27.09
C GLY A 647 23.09 46.79 -28.20
N THR A 648 23.18 45.50 -27.84
CA THR A 648 23.22 44.36 -28.78
C THR A 648 21.85 43.71 -29.03
N ASP A 649 20.78 44.18 -28.37
CA ASP A 649 19.44 43.62 -28.51
C ASP A 649 18.85 43.92 -29.90
N GLN A 650 18.54 42.86 -30.63
CA GLN A 650 18.03 42.92 -32.01
C GLN A 650 16.49 42.94 -32.09
N ARG A 651 15.78 42.72 -30.98
CA ARG A 651 14.30 42.67 -30.96
C ARG A 651 13.73 44.01 -31.38
N GLU A 652 12.72 44.04 -32.26
CA GLU A 652 12.02 45.27 -32.60
C GLU A 652 11.03 45.64 -31.48
N LEU A 653 11.51 46.42 -30.51
CA LEU A 653 10.72 46.83 -29.34
C LEU A 653 9.80 47.99 -29.72
N GLY A 654 8.51 47.83 -29.44
CA GLY A 654 7.49 48.85 -29.64
C GLY A 654 6.78 49.15 -28.33
N VAL A 655 6.06 48.16 -27.80
CA VAL A 655 5.36 48.29 -26.50
C VAL A 655 5.54 47.04 -25.64
N MET A 656 5.66 47.26 -24.34
CA MET A 656 5.50 46.26 -23.31
C MET A 656 4.04 46.20 -22.89
N VAL A 657 3.50 44.99 -22.81
CA VAL A 657 2.19 44.74 -22.23
C VAL A 657 2.38 44.13 -20.85
N ARG A 658 1.85 44.80 -19.82
CA ARG A 658 1.98 44.37 -18.43
C ARG A 658 0.85 43.44 -18.02
N SER A 659 -0.38 43.80 -18.37
CA SER A 659 -1.57 43.06 -17.98
C SER A 659 -2.80 43.42 -18.81
N ILE A 660 -3.81 42.55 -18.71
CA ILE A 660 -5.15 42.71 -19.27
C ILE A 660 -6.15 42.56 -18.13
N SER A 661 -7.00 43.55 -17.92
CA SER A 661 -8.12 43.47 -16.96
C SER A 661 -9.46 43.47 -17.69
N PHE A 662 -10.43 42.69 -17.23
CA PHE A 662 -11.80 42.68 -17.74
C PHE A 662 -12.73 43.38 -16.76
N HIS A 663 -13.66 44.19 -17.27
CA HIS A 663 -14.61 44.99 -16.49
C HIS A 663 -16.05 44.85 -16.98
#